data_AF-A0A5S4US21-F1
#
_entry.id   AF-A0A5S4US21-F1
#
_cell.length_a   1.000
_cell.length_b   1.000
_cell.length_c   1.000
_cell.angle_alpha   90.00
_cell.angle_beta   90.00
_cell.angle_gamma   90.00
#
_symmetry.space_group_name_H-M   'P 1'
#
loop_
_entity.id
_entity.type
_entity.pdbx_description
1 polymer ?
#
loop_
_entity_poly.entity_id
_entity_poly.type
_entity_poly.pdbx_seq_one_letter_code
_entity_poly.pdbx_strand_id
1 'polypeptide(L)'
;MASDTQDKLDSLYQHIQAVILSRQHPVTGLFPASTSINNHGNYTDAWVRDNVYSIQAVWALYLAYNRASNPQKRADELELSCVKMMRGLLFAMMRQSHKVESFKHSLDPKDALHAKYDTKTGLEAVADDAWGHLQIDATSFYLLMLAQMTKAGSKMIFSRDEFNFIQNLIYYISRTYRTPDYGIWERGNKVNNGKAEINASSVGMAKAAMEALDGLNLFGDNGPEWAVIHSFADAVSRAGSVLQSLLPKESRSKEVDSAVLSIIGFPAFAVNDEKLAKRTRHEIISKLGGEYGCKRFLLDGHQSELEDQTRIYYEYDELINFEHIESEWPLFFTYLYIDRLFARDWESANYYRHKLESLMVEKDGQMLLPELYYVPQECILAEKEKPGSQKRVPNDNLPLVWAQSLFLVGKMLDEELITTDDLDPLGLHRIQYRPNKATTSMVILAQNDKVKQKLINAGCLCQTLEDIAPLQVISAEQLVQTYRHLGASDTLGLTGRPNRALNSLATSQAFNINDESFLCLSWIQNEDKDYRKIDPTLFQAHIRNELKIIADHWYYQANAVFTILIDDAMSEMKGCDELFEFIRLLQKREHDEFRVIPQSAKNAFKSGNRRSIMINTLDQQPLRTKVPLHDAPWPLSATPKAYDSAAQKTADTETLLNQLLEQPDINQAVDCLMELGRRRALMNTISNSTPAVTAYKVLTSVYFQALLTEQWRPARQLYSLLLKPSTDLATYIADITVRQRLLVIGETPETEIAIRSPLHQDVILEKLSSVSTSSIGLVICHELIAIAGTLIKVNPDFFSGVRTIRIYNLAVLCARQFDPEETAAVYDTLSHVSPSELYETLKQVLQQKHSEYTHVASNLRYHHSTDAQSKMKDVDWFDWRAEQGMITKLPESMLLQLWESLSHANTIVFGDMQSKTALDCKRALSSMTPGEDTFALLIETLTSDIHPSWYKSLIFEGLYAFIQFCQQHKNCKFEQEINLPVVVTQAALDHAKQSQVNHSEDSLTDAALDEFAQLTPNKVNQYLRWAVSKLHSHQHQNTSS
;
A
#
# COMPACT_ATOMS: atom_id res chain seq x y z
N MET A 1 -3.16 -52.68 4.30
CA MET A 1 -3.31 -51.33 3.72
C MET A 1 -4.75 -50.87 3.75
N ALA A 2 -5.69 -51.46 2.99
CA ALA A 2 -7.11 -51.00 2.99
C ALA A 2 -7.83 -51.02 4.37
N SER A 3 -7.61 -52.07 5.19
CA SER A 3 -8.17 -52.14 6.55
C SER A 3 -7.60 -51.06 7.48
N ASP A 4 -6.30 -50.77 7.39
CA ASP A 4 -5.60 -49.79 8.24
C ASP A 4 -6.05 -48.35 7.92
N THR A 5 -6.22 -48.03 6.63
CA THR A 5 -6.80 -46.73 6.21
C THR A 5 -8.22 -46.55 6.73
N GLN A 6 -9.04 -47.60 6.69
CA GLN A 6 -10.42 -47.53 7.17
C GLN A 6 -10.48 -47.28 8.69
N ASP A 7 -9.67 -48.00 9.47
CA ASP A 7 -9.62 -47.85 10.93
C ASP A 7 -9.17 -46.42 11.33
N LYS A 8 -8.20 -45.85 10.61
CA LYS A 8 -7.75 -44.45 10.79
C LYS A 8 -8.87 -43.44 10.51
N LEU A 9 -9.57 -43.60 9.38
CA LEU A 9 -10.69 -42.72 9.01
C LEU A 9 -11.82 -42.79 10.04
N ASP A 10 -12.14 -43.97 10.56
CA ASP A 10 -13.16 -44.15 11.58
C ASP A 10 -12.78 -43.51 12.91
N SER A 11 -11.52 -43.65 13.33
CA SER A 11 -10.98 -42.99 14.51
C SER A 11 -11.06 -41.46 14.39
N LEU A 12 -10.63 -40.91 13.24
CA LEU A 12 -10.71 -39.47 12.96
C LEU A 12 -12.17 -38.99 12.94
N TYR A 13 -13.08 -39.74 12.31
CA TYR A 13 -14.50 -39.41 12.29
C TYR A 13 -15.10 -39.37 13.71
N GLN A 14 -14.82 -40.37 14.55
CA GLN A 14 -15.30 -40.39 15.94
C GLN A 14 -14.78 -39.20 16.74
N HIS A 15 -13.50 -38.86 16.59
CA HIS A 15 -12.90 -37.71 17.26
C HIS A 15 -13.52 -36.39 16.78
N ILE A 16 -13.62 -36.18 15.46
CA ILE A 16 -14.22 -34.98 14.86
C ILE A 16 -15.71 -34.86 15.24
N GLN A 17 -16.43 -35.98 15.30
CA GLN A 17 -17.82 -36.00 15.73
C GLN A 17 -17.96 -35.55 17.19
N ALA A 18 -17.13 -36.06 18.08
CA ALA A 18 -17.17 -35.74 19.51
C ALA A 18 -16.71 -34.29 19.80
N VAL A 19 -15.68 -33.82 19.12
CA VAL A 19 -14.99 -32.56 19.43
C VAL A 19 -15.47 -31.37 18.58
N ILE A 20 -15.87 -31.58 17.34
CA ILE A 20 -16.22 -30.49 16.42
C ILE A 20 -17.72 -30.53 16.08
N LEU A 21 -18.18 -31.58 15.41
CA LEU A 21 -19.55 -31.62 14.84
C LEU A 21 -20.65 -31.64 15.92
N SER A 22 -20.37 -32.17 17.12
CA SER A 22 -21.27 -32.10 18.27
C SER A 22 -21.67 -30.67 18.67
N ARG A 23 -20.85 -29.67 18.30
CA ARG A 23 -21.08 -28.24 18.58
C ARG A 23 -21.79 -27.52 17.43
N GLN A 24 -21.99 -28.17 16.29
CA GLN A 24 -22.61 -27.54 15.12
C GLN A 24 -24.11 -27.32 15.35
N HIS A 25 -24.58 -26.09 15.18
CA HIS A 25 -26.00 -25.80 15.36
C HIS A 25 -26.84 -26.46 14.24
N PRO A 26 -27.90 -27.20 14.57
CA PRO A 26 -28.63 -28.03 13.61
C PRO A 26 -29.48 -27.26 12.60
N VAL A 27 -29.65 -25.95 12.72
CA VAL A 27 -30.41 -25.15 11.74
C VAL A 27 -29.46 -24.31 10.89
N THR A 28 -28.69 -23.44 11.54
CA THR A 28 -27.78 -22.48 10.89
C THR A 28 -26.50 -23.14 10.40
N GLY A 29 -26.07 -24.26 10.99
CA GLY A 29 -24.78 -24.88 10.69
C GLY A 29 -23.58 -24.19 11.33
N LEU A 30 -23.80 -23.13 12.12
CA LEU A 30 -22.75 -22.35 12.78
C LEU A 30 -22.25 -23.05 14.05
N PHE A 31 -20.99 -22.81 14.38
CA PHE A 31 -20.33 -23.22 15.62
C PHE A 31 -20.22 -22.02 16.57
N PRO A 32 -20.43 -22.22 17.89
CA PRO A 32 -19.96 -21.26 18.88
C PRO A 32 -18.43 -21.27 18.94
N ALA A 33 -17.80 -20.12 19.22
CA ALA A 33 -16.33 -20.03 19.34
C ALA A 33 -15.79 -20.79 20.58
N SER A 34 -16.54 -20.84 21.68
CA SER A 34 -16.22 -21.66 22.85
C SER A 34 -17.49 -22.01 23.64
N THR A 35 -17.36 -22.98 24.56
CA THR A 35 -18.39 -23.33 25.54
C THR A 35 -18.30 -22.51 26.83
N SER A 36 -17.22 -21.74 27.04
CA SER A 36 -17.04 -20.89 28.22
C SER A 36 -17.51 -19.45 27.98
N ILE A 37 -18.28 -18.89 28.91
CA ILE A 37 -18.53 -17.45 28.98
C ILE A 37 -17.46 -16.85 29.90
N ASN A 38 -16.63 -15.96 29.38
CA ASN A 38 -15.57 -15.28 30.13
C ASN A 38 -15.67 -13.75 29.91
N ASN A 39 -14.87 -12.97 30.65
CA ASN A 39 -14.94 -11.51 30.65
C ASN A 39 -14.55 -10.84 29.31
N HIS A 40 -13.94 -11.60 28.38
CA HIS A 40 -13.48 -11.10 27.07
C HIS A 40 -14.52 -11.28 25.95
N GLY A 41 -15.69 -11.88 26.23
CA GLY A 41 -16.78 -11.97 25.27
C GLY A 41 -17.75 -13.10 25.58
N ASN A 42 -18.95 -13.03 24.98
CA ASN A 42 -19.83 -14.19 24.95
C ASN A 42 -19.38 -15.14 23.84
N TYR A 43 -18.46 -16.07 24.15
CA TYR A 43 -17.94 -17.03 23.16
C TYR A 43 -19.00 -18.05 22.68
N THR A 44 -20.26 -17.92 23.10
CA THR A 44 -21.38 -18.66 22.47
C THR A 44 -21.74 -18.13 21.10
N ASP A 45 -21.25 -16.96 20.68
CA ASP A 45 -21.47 -16.41 19.35
C ASP A 45 -20.60 -17.14 18.29
N ALA A 46 -20.99 -17.03 17.03
CA ALA A 46 -20.31 -17.59 15.88
C ALA A 46 -19.42 -16.54 15.20
N TRP A 47 -18.11 -16.61 15.44
CA TRP A 47 -17.12 -15.83 14.69
C TRP A 47 -16.91 -16.43 13.31
N VAL A 48 -16.87 -15.57 12.28
CA VAL A 48 -16.64 -15.98 10.89
C VAL A 48 -15.34 -16.78 10.79
N ARG A 49 -14.25 -16.24 11.33
CA ARG A 49 -12.91 -16.84 11.27
C ARG A 49 -12.87 -18.21 11.93
N ASP A 50 -13.30 -18.30 13.18
CA ASP A 50 -13.28 -19.53 13.98
C ASP A 50 -14.14 -20.63 13.35
N ASN A 51 -15.30 -20.27 12.78
CA ASN A 51 -16.15 -21.20 12.05
C ASN A 51 -15.44 -21.78 10.81
N VAL A 52 -14.83 -20.92 10.00
CA VAL A 52 -14.14 -21.34 8.76
C VAL A 52 -12.89 -22.15 9.07
N TYR A 53 -12.15 -21.85 10.15
CA TYR A 53 -11.01 -22.67 10.56
C TYR A 53 -11.45 -23.99 11.19
N SER A 54 -12.51 -23.98 12.01
CA SER A 54 -13.02 -25.19 12.66
C SER A 54 -13.52 -26.22 11.66
N ILE A 55 -14.19 -25.81 10.57
CA ILE A 55 -14.69 -26.75 9.56
C ILE A 55 -13.57 -27.41 8.74
N GLN A 56 -12.33 -26.90 8.75
CA GLN A 56 -11.26 -27.42 7.89
C GLN A 56 -10.98 -28.91 8.13
N ALA A 57 -10.98 -29.37 9.38
CA ALA A 57 -10.82 -30.80 9.69
C ALA A 57 -11.97 -31.65 9.14
N VAL A 58 -13.21 -31.15 9.16
CA VAL A 58 -14.37 -31.85 8.58
C VAL A 58 -14.24 -31.95 7.06
N TRP A 59 -13.82 -30.85 6.41
CA TRP A 59 -13.59 -30.82 4.97
C TRP A 59 -12.42 -31.71 4.54
N ALA A 60 -11.31 -31.66 5.27
CA ALA A 60 -10.15 -32.54 5.06
C ALA A 60 -10.54 -34.01 5.23
N LEU A 61 -11.35 -34.36 6.23
CA LEU A 61 -11.85 -35.72 6.42
C LEU A 61 -12.78 -36.14 5.26
N TYR A 62 -13.66 -35.25 4.80
CA TYR A 62 -14.48 -35.48 3.60
C TYR A 62 -13.61 -35.83 2.38
N LEU A 63 -12.57 -35.04 2.11
CA LEU A 63 -11.63 -35.29 1.01
C LEU A 63 -10.93 -36.65 1.19
N ALA A 64 -10.52 -36.99 2.41
CA ALA A 64 -9.92 -38.28 2.74
C ALA A 64 -10.87 -39.46 2.47
N TYR A 65 -12.13 -39.37 2.88
CA TYR A 65 -13.15 -40.39 2.59
C TYR A 65 -13.37 -40.53 1.08
N ASN A 66 -13.46 -39.41 0.33
CA ASN A 66 -13.60 -39.46 -1.13
C ASN A 66 -12.41 -40.12 -1.80
N ARG A 67 -11.18 -39.77 -1.38
CA ARG A 67 -9.95 -40.38 -1.89
C ARG A 67 -9.90 -41.89 -1.60
N ALA A 68 -10.41 -42.31 -0.46
CA ALA A 68 -10.52 -43.72 -0.07
C ALA A 68 -11.71 -44.47 -0.69
N SER A 69 -12.40 -43.91 -1.71
CA SER A 69 -13.60 -44.50 -2.33
C SER A 69 -14.79 -44.67 -1.36
N ASN A 70 -14.84 -43.85 -0.31
CA ASN A 70 -15.96 -43.68 0.62
C ASN A 70 -16.48 -45.00 1.25
N PRO A 71 -15.62 -45.79 1.94
CA PRO A 71 -15.92 -47.16 2.37
C PRO A 71 -17.14 -47.28 3.31
N GLN A 72 -17.49 -46.19 4.03
CA GLN A 72 -18.64 -46.14 4.95
C GLN A 72 -19.75 -45.17 4.52
N LYS A 73 -19.66 -44.61 3.31
CA LYS A 73 -20.65 -43.67 2.78
C LYS A 73 -20.87 -42.42 3.66
N ARG A 74 -19.83 -41.98 4.39
CA ARG A 74 -19.85 -40.80 5.27
C ARG A 74 -19.45 -39.49 4.57
N ALA A 75 -18.87 -39.56 3.38
CA ALA A 75 -18.42 -38.37 2.66
C ALA A 75 -19.54 -37.32 2.49
N ASP A 76 -20.74 -37.75 2.07
CA ASP A 76 -21.88 -36.85 1.85
C ASP A 76 -22.32 -36.13 3.14
N GLU A 77 -22.29 -36.82 4.29
CA GLU A 77 -22.62 -36.24 5.60
C GLU A 77 -21.62 -35.15 6.00
N LEU A 78 -20.32 -35.44 5.81
CA LEU A 78 -19.25 -34.50 6.10
C LEU A 78 -19.29 -33.28 5.16
N GLU A 79 -19.53 -33.51 3.86
CA GLU A 79 -19.69 -32.42 2.89
C GLU A 79 -20.88 -31.54 3.24
N LEU A 80 -22.04 -32.13 3.53
CA LEU A 80 -23.24 -31.37 3.89
C LEU A 80 -23.04 -30.56 5.16
N SER A 81 -22.29 -31.08 6.14
CA SER A 81 -21.91 -30.34 7.33
C SER A 81 -21.06 -29.10 7.00
N CYS A 82 -20.12 -29.23 6.05
CA CYS A 82 -19.31 -28.12 5.55
C CYS A 82 -20.15 -27.08 4.80
N VAL A 83 -20.97 -27.53 3.84
CA VAL A 83 -21.86 -26.67 3.05
C VAL A 83 -22.81 -25.90 3.96
N LYS A 84 -23.38 -26.57 4.96
CA LYS A 84 -24.30 -25.93 5.91
C LYS A 84 -23.65 -24.82 6.70
N MET A 85 -22.44 -25.01 7.22
CA MET A 85 -21.71 -23.96 7.94
C MET A 85 -21.41 -22.77 7.01
N MET A 86 -20.79 -23.03 5.85
CA MET A 86 -20.40 -21.97 4.92
C MET A 86 -21.60 -21.16 4.41
N ARG A 87 -22.76 -21.83 4.23
CA ARG A 87 -24.02 -21.15 3.88
C ARG A 87 -24.65 -20.43 5.06
N GLY A 88 -24.51 -20.94 6.29
CA GLY A 88 -24.91 -20.23 7.50
C GLY A 88 -24.25 -18.86 7.60
N LEU A 89 -22.94 -18.79 7.36
CA LEU A 89 -22.20 -17.52 7.30
C LEU A 89 -22.63 -16.66 6.12
N LEU A 90 -22.83 -17.24 4.93
CA LEU A 90 -23.35 -16.50 3.76
C LEU A 90 -24.68 -15.81 4.08
N PHE A 91 -25.62 -16.52 4.69
CA PHE A 91 -26.92 -15.98 5.03
C PHE A 91 -26.83 -14.88 6.09
N ALA A 92 -25.96 -15.04 7.09
CA ALA A 92 -25.71 -14.00 8.08
C ALA A 92 -25.17 -12.72 7.42
N MET A 93 -24.16 -12.85 6.54
CA MET A 93 -23.59 -11.71 5.80
C MET A 93 -24.59 -11.09 4.83
N MET A 94 -25.41 -11.88 4.11
CA MET A 94 -26.39 -11.37 3.14
C MET A 94 -27.48 -10.53 3.80
N ARG A 95 -27.85 -10.82 5.05
CA ARG A 95 -28.78 -9.96 5.82
C ARG A 95 -28.23 -8.56 6.06
N GLN A 96 -26.91 -8.39 5.97
CA GLN A 96 -26.20 -7.13 6.08
C GLN A 96 -25.79 -6.54 4.71
N SER A 97 -26.51 -6.86 3.63
CA SER A 97 -26.18 -6.33 2.28
C SER A 97 -26.11 -4.80 2.22
N HIS A 98 -26.97 -4.10 2.98
CA HIS A 98 -26.95 -2.64 3.11
C HIS A 98 -25.63 -2.09 3.68
N LYS A 99 -24.96 -2.86 4.55
CA LYS A 99 -23.63 -2.53 5.07
C LYS A 99 -22.56 -2.69 4.02
N VAL A 100 -22.59 -3.80 3.28
CA VAL A 100 -21.68 -4.01 2.14
C VAL A 100 -21.81 -2.88 1.12
N GLU A 101 -23.04 -2.44 0.82
CA GLU A 101 -23.28 -1.29 -0.05
C GLU A 101 -22.64 -0.01 0.49
N SER A 102 -22.90 0.32 1.76
CA SER A 102 -22.39 1.54 2.40
C SER A 102 -20.86 1.54 2.52
N PHE A 103 -20.27 0.43 2.98
CA PHE A 103 -18.83 0.28 3.19
C PHE A 103 -18.01 0.43 1.91
N LYS A 104 -18.54 0.00 0.75
CA LYS A 104 -17.86 0.20 -0.55
C LYS A 104 -17.53 1.67 -0.82
N HIS A 105 -18.24 2.61 -0.20
CA HIS A 105 -18.02 4.04 -0.35
C HIS A 105 -17.33 4.67 0.86
N SER A 106 -17.80 4.37 2.08
CA SER A 106 -17.29 5.01 3.29
C SER A 106 -15.93 4.47 3.74
N LEU A 107 -15.71 3.15 3.60
CA LEU A 107 -14.62 2.41 4.23
C LEU A 107 -14.53 2.64 5.76
N ASP A 108 -15.63 3.08 6.38
CA ASP A 108 -15.71 3.35 7.82
C ASP A 108 -16.00 2.04 8.57
N PRO A 109 -15.30 1.75 9.69
CA PRO A 109 -15.60 0.59 10.52
C PRO A 109 -17.06 0.44 10.94
N LYS A 110 -17.83 1.52 11.07
CA LYS A 110 -19.26 1.49 11.44
C LYS A 110 -20.14 0.87 10.36
N ASP A 111 -19.76 1.03 9.10
CA ASP A 111 -20.48 0.47 7.96
C ASP A 111 -20.02 -0.95 7.63
N ALA A 112 -19.04 -1.49 8.35
CA ALA A 112 -18.46 -2.81 8.10
C ALA A 112 -19.45 -3.95 8.44
N LEU A 113 -19.26 -5.09 7.76
CA LEU A 113 -19.88 -6.35 8.17
C LEU A 113 -19.46 -6.70 9.58
N HIS A 114 -20.38 -7.29 10.34
CA HIS A 114 -20.06 -7.85 11.64
C HIS A 114 -19.16 -9.08 11.48
N ALA A 115 -18.18 -9.22 12.38
CA ALA A 115 -17.27 -10.36 12.39
C ALA A 115 -17.83 -11.59 13.14
N LYS A 116 -18.89 -11.39 13.93
CA LYS A 116 -19.55 -12.42 14.74
C LYS A 116 -21.07 -12.30 14.70
N TYR A 117 -21.75 -13.44 14.82
CA TYR A 117 -23.20 -13.56 14.73
C TYR A 117 -23.76 -14.42 15.85
N ASP A 118 -25.02 -14.22 16.23
CA ASP A 118 -25.70 -15.17 17.11
C ASP A 118 -25.79 -16.55 16.42
N THR A 119 -25.28 -17.59 17.07
CA THR A 119 -25.15 -18.93 16.48
C THR A 119 -26.49 -19.54 16.09
N LYS A 120 -27.58 -19.20 16.78
CA LYS A 120 -28.91 -19.80 16.57
C LYS A 120 -29.69 -19.12 15.46
N THR A 121 -29.55 -17.81 15.33
CA THR A 121 -30.36 -16.97 14.43
C THR A 121 -29.56 -16.48 13.22
N GLY A 122 -28.24 -16.33 13.33
CA GLY A 122 -27.38 -15.71 12.32
C GLY A 122 -27.60 -14.20 12.19
N LEU A 123 -28.03 -13.54 13.26
CA LEU A 123 -28.19 -12.08 13.34
C LEU A 123 -26.99 -11.43 14.04
N GLU A 124 -26.93 -10.10 14.01
CA GLU A 124 -25.96 -9.30 14.75
C GLU A 124 -25.96 -9.67 16.24
N ALA A 125 -24.79 -9.99 16.79
CA ALA A 125 -24.65 -10.33 18.21
C ALA A 125 -24.49 -9.11 19.13
N VAL A 126 -23.98 -7.99 18.58
CA VAL A 126 -23.69 -6.74 19.31
C VAL A 126 -23.96 -5.53 18.42
N ALA A 127 -23.97 -4.32 18.98
CA ALA A 127 -24.14 -3.08 18.21
C ALA A 127 -22.90 -2.73 17.35
N ASP A 128 -23.07 -1.81 16.39
CA ASP A 128 -22.07 -1.45 15.37
C ASP A 128 -20.84 -0.74 15.94
N ASP A 129 -21.01 0.02 17.03
CA ASP A 129 -19.96 0.77 17.70
C ASP A 129 -19.41 0.06 18.95
N ALA A 130 -19.98 -1.10 19.30
CA ALA A 130 -19.64 -1.83 20.52
C ALA A 130 -18.44 -2.78 20.36
N TRP A 131 -18.01 -3.06 19.12
CA TRP A 131 -16.96 -4.06 18.84
C TRP A 131 -16.13 -3.73 17.61
N GLY A 132 -14.91 -4.25 17.56
CA GLY A 132 -14.01 -4.16 16.40
C GLY A 132 -14.46 -5.04 15.22
N HIS A 133 -15.60 -4.71 14.61
CA HIS A 133 -16.24 -5.52 13.57
C HIS A 133 -15.51 -5.56 12.24
N LEU A 134 -14.84 -4.46 11.88
CA LEU A 134 -14.07 -4.42 10.63
C LEU A 134 -12.87 -5.36 10.75
N GLN A 135 -13.04 -6.59 10.27
CA GLN A 135 -12.05 -7.66 10.22
C GLN A 135 -11.99 -8.19 8.78
N ILE A 136 -11.09 -7.60 7.99
CA ILE A 136 -11.00 -7.94 6.57
C ILE A 136 -10.42 -9.35 6.37
N ASP A 137 -9.56 -9.80 7.30
CA ASP A 137 -9.04 -11.16 7.35
C ASP A 137 -10.17 -12.20 7.36
N ALA A 138 -11.19 -12.02 8.21
CA ALA A 138 -12.25 -13.01 8.40
C ALA A 138 -13.11 -13.19 7.14
N THR A 139 -13.58 -12.09 6.54
CA THR A 139 -14.32 -12.13 5.27
C THR A 139 -13.46 -12.69 4.14
N SER A 140 -12.18 -12.33 4.11
CA SER A 140 -11.25 -12.80 3.08
C SER A 140 -10.97 -14.30 3.21
N PHE A 141 -10.82 -14.80 4.44
CA PHE A 141 -10.60 -16.23 4.67
C PHE A 141 -11.83 -17.06 4.29
N TYR A 142 -13.04 -16.57 4.59
CA TYR A 142 -14.28 -17.16 4.09
C TYR A 142 -14.27 -17.28 2.56
N LEU A 143 -13.92 -16.19 1.87
CA LEU A 143 -13.87 -16.14 0.41
C LEU A 143 -12.80 -17.07 -0.18
N LEU A 144 -11.63 -17.13 0.44
CA LEU A 144 -10.56 -18.05 0.05
C LEU A 144 -11.02 -19.50 0.16
N MET A 145 -11.63 -19.88 1.28
CA MET A 145 -12.11 -21.26 1.46
C MET A 145 -13.32 -21.59 0.59
N LEU A 146 -14.21 -20.64 0.34
CA LEU A 146 -15.28 -20.78 -0.66
C LEU A 146 -14.70 -21.14 -2.03
N ALA A 147 -13.62 -20.49 -2.44
CA ALA A 147 -12.94 -20.77 -3.71
C ALA A 147 -12.34 -22.18 -3.74
N GLN A 148 -11.57 -22.55 -2.71
CA GLN A 148 -10.94 -23.87 -2.62
C GLN A 148 -11.97 -25.00 -2.60
N MET A 149 -13.02 -24.87 -1.79
CA MET A 149 -14.08 -25.88 -1.67
C MET A 149 -14.92 -25.97 -2.95
N THR A 150 -15.20 -24.85 -3.62
CA THR A 150 -15.88 -24.85 -4.93
C THR A 150 -15.03 -25.56 -5.98
N LYS A 151 -13.71 -25.29 -6.01
CA LYS A 151 -12.81 -25.96 -6.97
C LYS A 151 -12.64 -27.45 -6.67
N ALA A 152 -12.72 -27.85 -5.41
CA ALA A 152 -12.76 -29.25 -4.98
C ALA A 152 -14.08 -29.96 -5.34
N GLY A 153 -15.13 -29.22 -5.75
CA GLY A 153 -16.39 -29.77 -6.26
C GLY A 153 -17.62 -29.49 -5.38
N SER A 154 -17.47 -28.88 -4.20
CA SER A 154 -18.58 -28.59 -3.31
C SER A 154 -19.42 -27.41 -3.81
N LYS A 155 -20.75 -27.59 -3.85
CA LYS A 155 -21.67 -26.56 -4.33
C LYS A 155 -22.18 -25.70 -3.17
N MET A 156 -21.77 -24.43 -3.14
CA MET A 156 -22.10 -23.50 -2.06
C MET A 156 -23.00 -22.34 -2.47
N ILE A 157 -23.01 -21.96 -3.76
CA ILE A 157 -23.81 -20.89 -4.32
C ILE A 157 -24.91 -21.48 -5.20
N PHE A 158 -26.15 -21.01 -5.02
CA PHE A 158 -27.34 -21.56 -5.69
C PHE A 158 -28.20 -20.54 -6.42
N SER A 159 -27.93 -19.23 -6.27
CA SER A 159 -28.71 -18.20 -6.96
C SER A 159 -27.82 -17.08 -7.51
N ARG A 160 -28.39 -16.28 -8.43
CA ARG A 160 -27.72 -15.10 -8.98
C ARG A 160 -27.52 -14.00 -7.93
N ASP A 161 -28.44 -13.88 -6.98
CA ASP A 161 -28.31 -12.90 -5.88
C ASP A 161 -27.20 -13.29 -4.90
N GLU A 162 -27.06 -14.58 -4.57
CA GLU A 162 -25.93 -15.09 -3.78
C GLU A 162 -24.60 -14.81 -4.51
N PHE A 163 -24.53 -15.08 -5.82
CA PHE A 163 -23.35 -14.75 -6.63
C PHE A 163 -23.05 -13.24 -6.62
N ASN A 164 -24.06 -12.40 -6.87
CA ASN A 164 -23.91 -10.95 -6.88
C ASN A 164 -23.41 -10.43 -5.52
N PHE A 165 -23.88 -11.03 -4.42
CA PHE A 165 -23.39 -10.72 -3.08
C PHE A 165 -21.88 -11.05 -2.94
N ILE A 166 -21.44 -12.24 -3.34
CA ILE A 166 -20.02 -12.61 -3.33
C ILE A 166 -19.18 -11.67 -4.21
N GLN A 167 -19.67 -11.30 -5.39
CA GLN A 167 -19.01 -10.32 -6.26
C GLN A 167 -18.87 -8.94 -5.59
N ASN A 168 -19.82 -8.54 -4.74
CA ASN A 168 -19.69 -7.31 -3.93
C ASN A 168 -18.72 -7.48 -2.75
N LEU A 169 -18.59 -8.67 -2.18
CA LEU A 169 -17.55 -8.94 -1.17
C LEU A 169 -16.14 -8.82 -1.78
N ILE A 170 -15.93 -9.12 -3.06
CA ILE A 170 -14.68 -8.78 -3.76
C ILE A 170 -14.44 -7.27 -3.72
N TYR A 171 -15.46 -6.44 -3.97
CA TYR A 171 -15.34 -4.98 -3.92
C TYR A 171 -15.09 -4.45 -2.50
N TYR A 172 -15.64 -5.13 -1.51
CA TYR A 172 -15.44 -4.89 -0.08
C TYR A 172 -13.96 -5.12 0.30
N ILE A 173 -13.36 -6.26 -0.07
CA ILE A 173 -11.97 -6.58 0.30
C ILE A 173 -10.91 -5.95 -0.63
N SER A 174 -11.27 -5.52 -1.84
CA SER A 174 -10.34 -4.99 -2.86
C SER A 174 -9.53 -3.75 -2.45
N ARG A 175 -9.88 -3.12 -1.33
CA ARG A 175 -9.23 -1.91 -0.79
C ARG A 175 -8.45 -2.16 0.49
N THR A 176 -8.30 -3.43 0.90
CA THR A 176 -7.51 -3.87 2.08
C THR A 176 -6.15 -3.18 2.22
N TYR A 177 -5.44 -2.95 1.09
CA TYR A 177 -4.14 -2.29 1.05
C TYR A 177 -4.13 -0.86 1.60
N ARG A 178 -5.31 -0.26 1.83
CA ARG A 178 -5.48 1.12 2.31
C ARG A 178 -6.60 1.31 3.32
N THR A 179 -7.23 0.22 3.76
CA THR A 179 -8.36 0.26 4.70
C THR A 179 -7.88 -0.32 6.03
N PRO A 180 -7.59 0.52 7.03
CA PRO A 180 -7.23 0.05 8.36
C PRO A 180 -8.38 -0.77 8.96
N ASP A 181 -8.04 -1.90 9.59
CA ASP A 181 -8.99 -2.79 10.24
C ASP A 181 -8.52 -3.16 11.66
N TYR A 182 -9.31 -3.95 12.38
CA TYR A 182 -8.96 -4.38 13.74
C TYR A 182 -8.07 -5.64 13.77
N GLY A 183 -7.80 -6.22 12.60
CA GLY A 183 -6.96 -7.40 12.43
C GLY A 183 -7.54 -8.65 13.11
N ILE A 184 -6.76 -9.74 13.06
CA ILE A 184 -7.20 -11.06 13.55
C ILE A 184 -7.45 -11.09 15.08
N TRP A 185 -6.81 -10.17 15.81
CA TRP A 185 -6.93 -10.03 17.26
C TRP A 185 -7.96 -9.00 17.71
N GLU A 186 -8.68 -8.39 16.77
CA GLU A 186 -9.82 -7.52 17.05
C GLU A 186 -9.46 -6.22 17.81
N ARG A 187 -8.20 -5.76 17.66
CA ARG A 187 -7.64 -4.62 18.40
C ARG A 187 -7.18 -3.45 17.55
N GLY A 188 -6.79 -3.69 16.30
CA GLY A 188 -6.13 -2.69 15.46
C GLY A 188 -4.77 -2.31 16.06
N ASN A 189 -4.68 -1.18 16.74
CA ASN A 189 -3.49 -0.78 17.48
C ASN A 189 -3.17 -1.74 18.65
N LYS A 190 -1.88 -1.95 18.96
CA LYS A 190 -1.43 -2.85 20.04
C LYS A 190 -2.10 -2.57 21.41
N VAL A 191 -2.35 -1.30 21.75
CA VAL A 191 -3.01 -0.94 23.03
C VAL A 191 -4.53 -1.04 22.97
N ASN A 192 -5.12 -1.40 21.83
CA ASN A 192 -6.57 -1.47 21.62
C ASN A 192 -7.34 -0.19 22.01
N ASN A 193 -6.82 0.97 21.60
CA ASN A 193 -7.46 2.27 21.86
C ASN A 193 -8.58 2.62 20.86
N GLY A 194 -9.15 1.62 20.17
CA GLY A 194 -10.17 1.79 19.13
C GLY A 194 -9.64 2.29 17.78
N LYS A 195 -8.32 2.46 17.60
CA LYS A 195 -7.75 2.83 16.30
C LYS A 195 -7.42 1.59 15.48
N ALA A 196 -8.07 1.49 14.32
CA ALA A 196 -7.75 0.50 13.31
C ALA A 196 -6.38 0.78 12.64
N GLU A 197 -5.69 -0.28 12.21
CA GLU A 197 -4.38 -0.21 11.53
C GLU A 197 -4.40 -1.06 10.26
N ILE A 198 -3.46 -0.84 9.33
CA ILE A 198 -3.29 -1.76 8.20
C ILE A 198 -2.55 -2.99 8.74
N ASN A 199 -3.27 -4.11 8.83
CA ASN A 199 -2.77 -5.40 9.33
C ASN A 199 -2.30 -6.27 8.16
N ALA A 200 -1.05 -6.73 8.20
CA ALA A 200 -0.45 -7.56 7.16
C ALA A 200 -1.22 -8.87 7.00
N SER A 201 -1.69 -9.51 8.08
CA SER A 201 -2.51 -10.72 8.00
C SER A 201 -3.80 -10.49 7.21
N SER A 202 -4.46 -9.35 7.39
CA SER A 202 -5.68 -8.97 6.65
C SER A 202 -5.38 -8.69 5.18
N VAL A 203 -4.29 -7.97 4.88
CA VAL A 203 -3.88 -7.66 3.51
C VAL A 203 -3.50 -8.94 2.75
N GLY A 204 -2.77 -9.85 3.39
CA GLY A 204 -2.34 -11.12 2.81
C GLY A 204 -3.50 -12.07 2.54
N MET A 205 -4.42 -12.20 3.49
CA MET A 205 -5.61 -13.04 3.32
C MET A 205 -6.50 -12.51 2.18
N ALA A 206 -6.72 -11.20 2.13
CA ALA A 206 -7.48 -10.56 1.06
C ALA A 206 -6.82 -10.69 -0.31
N LYS A 207 -5.49 -10.58 -0.38
CA LYS A 207 -4.72 -10.84 -1.61
C LYS A 207 -4.98 -12.26 -2.11
N ALA A 208 -4.82 -13.27 -1.25
CA ALA A 208 -5.01 -14.66 -1.61
C ALA A 208 -6.46 -14.96 -2.04
N ALA A 209 -7.45 -14.42 -1.33
CA ALA A 209 -8.87 -14.57 -1.69
C ALA A 209 -9.19 -13.97 -3.07
N MET A 210 -8.64 -12.77 -3.35
CA MET A 210 -8.78 -12.11 -4.64
C MET A 210 -8.10 -12.88 -5.77
N GLU A 211 -6.95 -13.52 -5.53
CA GLU A 211 -6.27 -14.38 -6.52
C GLU A 211 -7.03 -15.69 -6.75
N ALA A 212 -7.52 -16.32 -5.68
CA ALA A 212 -8.22 -17.60 -5.71
C ALA A 212 -9.57 -17.54 -6.44
N LEU A 213 -10.33 -16.46 -6.25
CA LEU A 213 -11.65 -16.29 -6.86
C LEU A 213 -11.61 -15.77 -8.29
N ASP A 214 -10.48 -15.24 -8.74
CA ASP A 214 -10.40 -14.54 -10.02
C ASP A 214 -10.59 -15.49 -11.21
N GLY A 215 -11.70 -15.30 -11.95
CA GLY A 215 -12.06 -16.18 -13.06
C GLY A 215 -12.65 -17.53 -12.64
N LEU A 216 -12.91 -17.76 -11.35
CA LEU A 216 -13.57 -18.96 -10.87
C LEU A 216 -15.08 -18.89 -11.12
N ASN A 217 -15.67 -19.97 -11.64
CA ASN A 217 -17.11 -20.12 -11.73
C ASN A 217 -17.67 -20.70 -10.43
N LEU A 218 -18.49 -19.94 -9.69
CA LEU A 218 -19.00 -20.36 -8.38
C LEU A 218 -20.06 -21.47 -8.43
N PHE A 219 -20.54 -21.82 -9.63
CA PHE A 219 -21.44 -22.96 -9.85
C PHE A 219 -20.67 -24.22 -10.30
N GLY A 220 -19.34 -24.16 -10.34
CA GLY A 220 -18.43 -25.20 -10.83
C GLY A 220 -18.12 -25.08 -12.32
N ASP A 221 -17.30 -25.98 -12.85
CA ASP A 221 -16.74 -25.90 -14.22
C ASP A 221 -17.81 -25.90 -15.34
N ASN A 222 -19.03 -26.39 -15.06
CA ASN A 222 -20.17 -26.39 -15.99
C ASN A 222 -21.23 -25.31 -15.65
N GLY A 223 -20.88 -24.35 -14.80
CA GLY A 223 -21.75 -23.25 -14.42
C GLY A 223 -22.04 -22.28 -15.58
N PRO A 224 -23.08 -21.44 -15.45
CA PRO A 224 -23.38 -20.43 -16.46
C PRO A 224 -22.27 -19.36 -16.51
N GLU A 225 -22.07 -18.73 -17.67
CA GLU A 225 -21.00 -17.74 -17.89
C GLU A 225 -21.12 -16.50 -17.00
N TRP A 226 -22.33 -16.13 -16.59
CA TRP A 226 -22.56 -14.99 -15.69
C TRP A 226 -22.07 -15.26 -14.26
N ALA A 227 -21.81 -16.52 -13.89
CA ALA A 227 -21.40 -16.91 -12.53
C ALA A 227 -19.86 -16.95 -12.33
N VAL A 228 -19.11 -16.32 -13.23
CA VAL A 228 -17.66 -16.15 -13.14
C VAL A 228 -17.35 -14.91 -12.30
N ILE A 229 -16.57 -15.08 -11.23
CA ILE A 229 -16.15 -13.96 -10.39
C ILE A 229 -15.03 -13.16 -11.07
N HIS A 230 -15.13 -11.85 -10.96
CA HIS A 230 -14.13 -10.91 -11.46
C HIS A 230 -13.42 -10.21 -10.30
N SER A 231 -12.13 -10.50 -10.15
CA SER A 231 -11.21 -9.77 -9.28
C SER A 231 -10.40 -8.75 -10.10
N PHE A 232 -9.58 -7.94 -9.42
CA PHE A 232 -8.78 -6.89 -10.06
C PHE A 232 -7.29 -7.09 -9.78
N ALA A 233 -6.52 -7.38 -10.83
CA ALA A 233 -5.08 -7.54 -10.71
C ALA A 233 -4.39 -6.32 -10.08
N ASP A 234 -4.85 -5.10 -10.36
CA ASP A 234 -4.29 -3.91 -9.73
C ASP A 234 -4.47 -3.88 -8.20
N ALA A 235 -5.57 -4.43 -7.68
CA ALA A 235 -5.80 -4.53 -6.24
C ALA A 235 -4.89 -5.59 -5.61
N VAL A 236 -4.72 -6.74 -6.27
CA VAL A 236 -3.79 -7.81 -5.87
C VAL A 236 -2.34 -7.30 -5.84
N SER A 237 -1.90 -6.60 -6.89
CA SER A 237 -0.56 -6.00 -6.98
C SER A 237 -0.29 -4.99 -5.86
N ARG A 238 -1.26 -4.10 -5.57
CA ARG A 238 -1.13 -3.15 -4.46
C ARG A 238 -1.08 -3.84 -3.10
N ALA A 239 -1.90 -4.86 -2.88
CA ALA A 239 -1.83 -5.67 -1.66
C ALA A 239 -0.44 -6.33 -1.52
N GLY A 240 0.10 -6.89 -2.60
CA GLY A 240 1.46 -7.44 -2.63
C GLY A 240 2.55 -6.41 -2.31
N SER A 241 2.45 -5.20 -2.89
CA SER A 241 3.37 -4.09 -2.60
C SER A 241 3.32 -3.67 -1.13
N VAL A 242 2.13 -3.63 -0.54
CA VAL A 242 1.97 -3.31 0.89
C VAL A 242 2.58 -4.40 1.76
N LEU A 243 2.39 -5.68 1.44
CA LEU A 243 3.03 -6.79 2.17
C LEU A 243 4.56 -6.71 2.11
N GLN A 244 5.14 -6.41 0.94
CA GLN A 244 6.58 -6.21 0.80
C GLN A 244 7.10 -5.06 1.66
N SER A 245 6.29 -4.02 1.87
CA SER A 245 6.66 -2.87 2.71
C SER A 245 6.41 -3.09 4.20
N LEU A 246 5.45 -3.93 4.59
CA LEU A 246 5.09 -4.18 5.99
C LEU A 246 5.98 -5.27 6.59
N LEU A 247 6.12 -6.41 5.91
CA LEU A 247 6.73 -7.60 6.50
C LEU A 247 8.20 -7.37 6.87
N PRO A 248 8.66 -7.86 8.05
CA PRO A 248 8.00 -8.82 8.94
C PRO A 248 6.93 -8.23 9.89
N LYS A 249 6.71 -6.91 9.85
CA LYS A 249 5.76 -6.22 10.72
C LYS A 249 4.33 -6.57 10.34
N GLU A 250 3.49 -6.68 11.35
CA GLU A 250 2.05 -6.88 11.16
C GLU A 250 1.36 -5.55 10.92
N SER A 251 1.72 -4.51 11.67
CA SER A 251 1.10 -3.19 11.59
C SER A 251 2.07 -2.14 12.11
N ARG A 252 1.66 -0.85 12.13
CA ARG A 252 2.53 0.23 12.62
C ARG A 252 2.98 0.03 14.07
N SER A 253 2.08 -0.51 14.90
CA SER A 253 2.30 -0.76 16.32
C SER A 253 2.76 -2.18 16.65
N LYS A 254 2.95 -3.06 15.66
CA LYS A 254 3.38 -4.45 15.89
C LYS A 254 4.53 -4.80 14.96
N GLU A 255 5.75 -4.79 15.49
CA GLU A 255 6.97 -5.10 14.72
C GLU A 255 7.03 -6.55 14.22
N VAL A 256 6.33 -7.47 14.89
CA VAL A 256 6.19 -8.88 14.53
C VAL A 256 4.89 -9.43 15.13
N ASP A 257 4.21 -10.33 14.42
CA ASP A 257 2.99 -11.01 14.89
C ASP A 257 2.92 -12.43 14.31
N SER A 258 2.52 -13.40 15.12
CA SER A 258 2.39 -14.80 14.68
C SER A 258 1.20 -15.04 13.74
N ALA A 259 0.23 -14.12 13.67
CA ALA A 259 -0.86 -14.15 12.69
C ALA A 259 -0.37 -14.20 11.24
N VAL A 260 0.81 -13.60 10.98
CA VAL A 260 1.44 -13.57 9.66
C VAL A 260 1.78 -14.98 9.13
N LEU A 261 1.89 -15.99 10.01
CA LEU A 261 2.06 -17.39 9.61
C LEU A 261 0.94 -17.87 8.68
N SER A 262 -0.29 -17.36 8.87
CA SER A 262 -1.46 -17.70 8.03
C SER A 262 -1.37 -17.19 6.59
N ILE A 263 -0.47 -16.23 6.31
CA ILE A 263 -0.33 -15.63 4.98
C ILE A 263 0.98 -15.96 4.26
N ILE A 264 2.06 -16.27 5.00
CA ILE A 264 3.32 -16.72 4.38
C ILE A 264 3.29 -18.20 3.99
N GLY A 265 2.37 -18.97 4.60
CA GLY A 265 2.12 -20.38 4.31
C GLY A 265 0.62 -20.66 4.21
N PHE A 266 0.21 -21.85 4.63
CA PHE A 266 -1.21 -22.25 4.63
C PHE A 266 -2.04 -21.36 5.59
N PRO A 267 -3.23 -20.89 5.18
CA PRO A 267 -3.93 -21.23 3.93
C PRO A 267 -3.65 -20.29 2.75
N ALA A 268 -3.07 -19.10 2.98
CA ALA A 268 -3.13 -18.03 1.98
C ALA A 268 -2.02 -18.06 0.93
N PHE A 269 -0.79 -18.46 1.29
CA PHE A 269 0.39 -18.45 0.43
C PHE A 269 0.59 -17.10 -0.32
N ALA A 270 0.30 -15.99 0.35
CA ALA A 270 0.13 -14.68 -0.26
C ALA A 270 1.47 -13.96 -0.58
N VAL A 271 2.58 -14.40 0.01
CA VAL A 271 3.89 -13.75 -0.13
C VAL A 271 4.73 -14.45 -1.19
N ASN A 272 4.98 -13.72 -2.30
CA ASN A 272 5.65 -14.29 -3.46
C ASN A 272 7.18 -14.31 -3.36
N ASP A 273 7.78 -13.46 -2.51
CA ASP A 273 9.22 -13.44 -2.26
C ASP A 273 9.59 -14.47 -1.18
N GLU A 274 10.28 -15.53 -1.61
CA GLU A 274 10.72 -16.62 -0.73
C GLU A 274 11.68 -16.13 0.36
N LYS A 275 12.57 -15.18 0.06
CA LYS A 275 13.51 -14.64 1.04
C LYS A 275 12.77 -13.84 2.10
N LEU A 276 11.80 -13.02 1.69
CA LEU A 276 10.95 -12.28 2.60
C LEU A 276 10.14 -13.24 3.49
N ALA A 277 9.48 -14.25 2.91
CA ALA A 277 8.71 -15.24 3.67
C ALA A 277 9.59 -16.00 4.69
N LYS A 278 10.81 -16.39 4.32
CA LYS A 278 11.78 -17.02 5.23
C LYS A 278 12.24 -16.08 6.34
N ARG A 279 12.60 -14.83 6.02
CA ARG A 279 12.98 -13.81 7.01
C ARG A 279 11.84 -13.58 8.00
N THR A 280 10.62 -13.36 7.50
CA THR A 280 9.44 -13.14 8.34
C THR A 280 9.20 -14.30 9.30
N ARG A 281 9.24 -15.54 8.81
CA ARG A 281 9.11 -16.73 9.67
C ARG A 281 10.21 -16.79 10.73
N HIS A 282 11.45 -16.47 10.37
CA HIS A 282 12.57 -16.46 11.32
C HIS A 282 12.39 -15.41 12.42
N GLU A 283 11.95 -14.19 12.07
CA GLU A 283 11.64 -13.14 13.04
C GLU A 283 10.51 -13.57 13.99
N ILE A 284 9.44 -14.18 13.46
CA ILE A 284 8.34 -14.71 14.28
C ILE A 284 8.85 -15.77 15.26
N ILE A 285 9.59 -16.78 14.78
CA ILE A 285 10.07 -17.87 15.65
C ILE A 285 11.09 -17.35 16.68
N SER A 286 12.01 -16.47 16.28
CA SER A 286 13.06 -15.98 17.16
C SER A 286 12.56 -15.04 18.25
N LYS A 287 11.55 -14.21 17.97
CA LYS A 287 11.02 -13.22 18.92
C LYS A 287 9.78 -13.70 19.68
N LEU A 288 8.92 -14.49 19.05
CA LEU A 288 7.63 -14.90 19.60
C LEU A 288 7.57 -16.39 19.98
N GLY A 289 8.51 -17.22 19.51
CA GLY A 289 8.53 -18.64 19.83
C GLY A 289 8.85 -18.91 21.30
N GLY A 290 8.15 -19.88 21.88
CA GLY A 290 8.36 -20.41 23.22
C GLY A 290 8.23 -21.93 23.27
N GLU A 291 8.22 -22.50 24.48
CA GLU A 291 8.13 -23.96 24.66
C GLU A 291 6.72 -24.51 24.38
N TYR A 292 5.69 -23.69 24.59
CA TYR A 292 4.27 -24.05 24.53
C TYR A 292 3.56 -23.51 23.27
N GLY A 293 4.27 -22.77 22.40
CA GLY A 293 3.69 -22.19 21.20
C GLY A 293 4.41 -20.93 20.76
N CYS A 294 3.68 -20.00 20.16
CA CYS A 294 4.17 -18.63 19.96
C CYS A 294 3.28 -17.63 20.71
N LYS A 295 3.87 -16.51 21.14
CA LYS A 295 3.13 -15.32 21.56
C LYS A 295 2.40 -14.74 20.34
N ARG A 296 1.30 -14.01 20.54
CA ARG A 296 0.60 -13.35 19.42
C ARG A 296 1.47 -12.24 18.83
N PHE A 297 1.90 -11.30 19.66
CA PHE A 297 2.86 -10.23 19.36
C PHE A 297 3.60 -9.83 20.65
N LEU A 298 4.65 -9.02 20.53
CA LEU A 298 5.44 -8.56 21.69
C LEU A 298 4.65 -7.64 22.63
N LEU A 299 4.87 -7.79 23.94
CA LEU A 299 4.20 -7.00 24.98
C LEU A 299 2.68 -7.18 25.01
N ASP A 300 2.21 -8.35 24.58
CA ASP A 300 0.80 -8.70 24.65
C ASP A 300 0.44 -9.29 26.01
N GLY A 301 -0.38 -8.56 26.77
CA GLY A 301 -0.86 -8.97 28.09
C GLY A 301 -2.04 -9.94 28.09
N HIS A 302 -2.56 -10.33 26.93
CA HIS A 302 -3.86 -10.98 26.86
C HIS A 302 -3.89 -12.35 27.55
N GLN A 303 -4.85 -12.48 28.48
CA GLN A 303 -4.99 -13.60 29.39
C GLN A 303 -3.68 -13.94 30.12
N SER A 304 -2.88 -12.93 30.43
CA SER A 304 -1.82 -13.02 31.44
C SER A 304 -2.40 -12.64 32.80
N GLU A 305 -1.81 -13.14 33.88
CA GLU A 305 -2.25 -12.84 35.25
C GLU A 305 -2.15 -11.34 35.62
N LEU A 306 -1.34 -10.56 34.90
CA LEU A 306 -1.22 -9.11 35.11
C LEU A 306 -2.21 -8.28 34.28
N GLU A 307 -3.01 -8.90 33.41
CA GLU A 307 -4.00 -8.17 32.61
C GLU A 307 -5.11 -7.60 33.49
N ASP A 308 -5.40 -6.31 33.35
CA ASP A 308 -6.60 -5.73 33.94
C ASP A 308 -7.85 -6.17 33.16
N GLN A 309 -8.55 -7.17 33.70
CA GLN A 309 -9.75 -7.74 33.08
C GLN A 309 -10.96 -6.80 33.08
N THR A 310 -10.90 -5.65 33.76
CA THR A 310 -12.02 -4.69 33.80
C THR A 310 -12.11 -3.82 32.54
N ARG A 311 -11.11 -3.87 31.67
CA ARG A 311 -10.97 -3.02 30.49
C ARG A 311 -10.46 -3.79 29.28
N ILE A 312 -10.79 -3.28 28.09
CA ILE A 312 -10.42 -3.92 26.81
C ILE A 312 -9.13 -3.37 26.21
N TYR A 313 -8.62 -2.23 26.73
CA TYR A 313 -7.46 -1.52 26.21
C TYR A 313 -6.31 -1.52 27.21
N TYR A 314 -5.10 -1.31 26.70
CA TYR A 314 -3.90 -1.23 27.51
C TYR A 314 -3.46 0.21 27.80
N GLU A 315 -2.89 0.44 28.99
CA GLU A 315 -2.20 1.69 29.34
C GLU A 315 -0.79 1.62 28.77
N TYR A 316 -0.25 2.77 28.36
CA TYR A 316 1.09 2.79 27.77
C TYR A 316 2.17 2.26 28.73
N ASP A 317 2.07 2.55 30.02
CA ASP A 317 3.08 2.14 31.01
C ASP A 317 2.91 0.70 31.51
N GLU A 318 1.83 0.02 31.13
CA GLU A 318 1.61 -1.37 31.55
C GLU A 318 2.18 -2.40 30.57
N LEU A 319 2.36 -2.02 29.30
CA LEU A 319 2.81 -2.93 28.24
C LEU A 319 4.12 -3.63 28.59
N ILE A 320 5.09 -2.88 29.10
CA ILE A 320 6.38 -3.42 29.54
C ILE A 320 6.24 -4.45 30.67
N ASN A 321 5.16 -4.42 31.45
CA ASN A 321 4.93 -5.40 32.49
C ASN A 321 4.60 -6.79 31.92
N PHE A 322 4.19 -6.89 30.66
CA PHE A 322 3.93 -8.17 30.01
C PHE A 322 5.17 -8.79 29.38
N GLU A 323 6.27 -8.04 29.28
CA GLU A 323 7.52 -8.53 28.72
C GLU A 323 7.95 -9.84 29.41
N HIS A 324 8.24 -10.85 28.60
CA HIS A 324 8.63 -12.21 28.97
C HIS A 324 7.54 -13.10 29.57
N ILE A 325 6.43 -12.55 30.05
CA ILE A 325 5.32 -13.34 30.62
C ILE A 325 4.14 -13.54 29.66
N GLU A 326 4.19 -12.97 28.46
CA GLU A 326 3.12 -13.07 27.46
C GLU A 326 2.69 -14.53 27.24
N SER A 327 1.40 -14.75 27.07
CA SER A 327 0.84 -16.10 26.90
C SER A 327 1.27 -16.73 25.57
N GLU A 328 1.54 -18.04 25.61
CA GLU A 328 2.00 -18.82 24.46
C GLU A 328 0.86 -19.67 23.89
N TRP A 329 0.66 -19.61 22.58
CA TRP A 329 -0.46 -20.22 21.89
C TRP A 329 -0.02 -21.43 21.04
N PRO A 330 -0.47 -22.66 21.36
CA PRO A 330 -0.17 -23.85 20.56
C PRO A 330 -0.67 -23.74 19.11
N LEU A 331 -1.67 -22.90 18.86
CA LEU A 331 -2.22 -22.59 17.54
C LEU A 331 -1.12 -22.33 16.48
N PHE A 332 -0.08 -21.57 16.82
CA PHE A 332 0.95 -21.20 15.85
C PHE A 332 1.86 -22.36 15.45
N PHE A 333 2.03 -23.36 16.31
CA PHE A 333 2.68 -24.60 15.93
C PHE A 333 1.86 -25.40 14.91
N THR A 334 0.53 -25.28 14.90
CA THR A 334 -0.30 -25.93 13.87
C THR A 334 -0.08 -25.33 12.48
N TYR A 335 0.07 -24.00 12.40
CA TYR A 335 0.46 -23.33 11.14
C TYR A 335 1.83 -23.80 10.66
N LEU A 336 2.82 -23.82 11.56
CA LEU A 336 4.17 -24.26 11.24
C LEU A 336 4.19 -25.74 10.82
N TYR A 337 3.43 -26.59 11.48
CA TYR A 337 3.30 -28.01 11.14
C TYR A 337 2.77 -28.20 9.71
N ILE A 338 1.64 -27.57 9.37
CA ILE A 338 1.06 -27.65 8.01
C ILE A 338 2.00 -27.03 6.98
N ASP A 339 2.59 -25.86 7.27
CA ASP A 339 3.53 -25.18 6.37
C ASP A 339 4.77 -26.06 6.07
N ARG A 340 5.27 -26.82 7.05
CA ARG A 340 6.35 -27.79 6.85
C ARG A 340 5.93 -28.98 5.99
N LEU A 341 4.71 -29.48 6.15
CA LEU A 341 4.16 -30.55 5.29
C LEU A 341 4.03 -30.08 3.82
N PHE A 342 3.54 -28.86 3.59
CA PHE A 342 3.51 -28.26 2.24
C PHE A 342 4.91 -28.10 1.64
N ALA A 343 5.89 -27.74 2.47
CA ALA A 343 7.30 -27.65 2.06
C ALA A 343 8.00 -29.01 1.89
N ARG A 344 7.35 -30.12 2.24
CA ARG A 344 7.91 -31.48 2.30
C ARG A 344 9.14 -31.58 3.22
N ASP A 345 9.16 -30.77 4.27
CA ASP A 345 10.17 -30.79 5.33
C ASP A 345 9.64 -31.64 6.49
N TRP A 346 9.80 -32.96 6.35
CA TRP A 346 9.27 -33.96 7.28
C TRP A 346 9.91 -33.90 8.66
N GLU A 347 11.19 -33.50 8.75
CA GLU A 347 11.90 -33.39 10.03
C GLU A 347 11.30 -32.28 10.89
N SER A 348 11.15 -31.07 10.32
CA SER A 348 10.51 -29.97 11.01
C SER A 348 9.02 -30.22 11.25
N ALA A 349 8.31 -30.84 10.31
CA ALA A 349 6.90 -31.20 10.50
C ALA A 349 6.74 -32.14 11.72
N ASN A 350 7.58 -33.18 11.80
CA ASN A 350 7.59 -34.12 12.91
C ASN A 350 7.94 -33.44 14.24
N TYR A 351 8.87 -32.49 14.24
CA TYR A 351 9.19 -31.67 15.42
C TYR A 351 7.94 -30.93 15.95
N TYR A 352 7.22 -30.20 15.09
CA TYR A 352 6.03 -29.46 15.52
C TYR A 352 4.87 -30.40 15.91
N ARG A 353 4.72 -31.54 15.23
CA ARG A 353 3.77 -32.58 15.62
C ARG A 353 4.02 -33.06 17.04
N HIS A 354 5.25 -33.45 17.37
CA HIS A 354 5.61 -33.90 18.71
C HIS A 354 5.42 -32.82 19.77
N LYS A 355 5.77 -31.56 19.46
CA LYS A 355 5.49 -30.42 20.34
C LYS A 355 3.99 -30.29 20.60
N LEU A 356 3.15 -30.31 19.56
CA LEU A 356 1.69 -30.22 19.70
C LEU A 356 1.12 -31.38 20.53
N GLU A 357 1.50 -32.62 20.24
CA GLU A 357 1.05 -33.80 20.99
C GLU A 357 1.45 -33.72 22.48
N SER A 358 2.64 -33.17 22.79
CA SER A 358 3.09 -32.96 24.18
C SER A 358 2.34 -31.87 24.94
N LEU A 359 1.65 -30.98 24.21
CA LEU A 359 0.87 -29.86 24.76
C LEU A 359 -0.62 -30.17 24.86
N MET A 360 -1.06 -31.37 24.49
CA MET A 360 -2.45 -31.76 24.61
C MET A 360 -2.81 -32.11 26.05
N VAL A 361 -4.02 -31.73 26.45
CA VAL A 361 -4.63 -32.07 27.73
C VAL A 361 -5.72 -33.11 27.50
N GLU A 362 -5.69 -34.18 28.29
CA GLU A 362 -6.73 -35.22 28.23
C GLU A 362 -8.02 -34.73 28.92
N LYS A 363 -9.15 -34.83 28.22
CA LYS A 363 -10.49 -34.57 28.77
C LYS A 363 -11.50 -35.50 28.12
N ASP A 364 -12.30 -36.20 28.93
CA ASP A 364 -13.31 -37.17 28.48
C ASP A 364 -12.76 -38.23 27.50
N GLY A 365 -11.50 -38.66 27.71
CA GLY A 365 -10.80 -39.61 26.85
C GLY A 365 -10.33 -39.05 25.50
N GLN A 366 -10.41 -37.74 25.29
CA GLN A 366 -9.92 -37.04 24.10
C GLN A 366 -8.67 -36.21 24.43
N MET A 367 -7.68 -36.24 23.55
CA MET A 367 -6.50 -35.37 23.64
C MET A 367 -6.79 -34.04 22.93
N LEU A 368 -6.73 -32.93 23.66
CA LEU A 368 -7.24 -31.64 23.23
C LEU A 368 -6.17 -30.55 23.36
N LEU A 369 -6.06 -29.68 22.35
CA LEU A 369 -5.20 -28.50 22.40
C LEU A 369 -5.91 -27.33 23.11
N PRO A 370 -5.31 -26.74 24.16
CA PRO A 370 -5.84 -25.52 24.79
C PRO A 370 -5.65 -24.30 23.89
N GLU A 371 -6.34 -23.21 24.20
CA GLU A 371 -6.15 -21.91 23.53
C GLU A 371 -4.75 -21.35 23.75
N LEU A 372 -4.32 -21.29 25.03
CA LEU A 372 -3.01 -20.77 25.41
C LEU A 372 -2.48 -21.36 26.71
N TYR A 373 -1.20 -21.09 26.96
CA TYR A 373 -0.46 -21.38 28.17
C TYR A 373 0.08 -20.07 28.80
N TYR A 374 -0.22 -19.84 30.07
CA TYR A 374 0.16 -18.60 30.81
C TYR A 374 1.06 -18.90 32.01
N VAL A 375 1.76 -17.88 32.51
CA VAL A 375 2.61 -17.96 33.72
C VAL A 375 1.73 -17.79 34.96
N PRO A 376 1.72 -18.72 35.92
CA PRO A 376 1.02 -18.55 37.19
C PRO A 376 1.52 -17.34 37.99
N GLN A 377 0.63 -16.69 38.75
CA GLN A 377 0.91 -15.45 39.48
C GLN A 377 2.15 -15.55 40.39
N GLU A 378 2.31 -16.66 41.10
CA GLU A 378 3.44 -16.92 42.00
C GLU A 378 4.79 -17.07 41.28
N CYS A 379 4.77 -17.36 39.98
CA CYS A 379 5.95 -17.62 39.16
C CYS A 379 6.43 -16.39 38.37
N ILE A 380 5.63 -15.31 38.31
CA ILE A 380 5.89 -14.13 37.46
C ILE A 380 7.26 -13.50 37.73
N LEU A 381 7.62 -13.29 39.00
CA LEU A 381 8.87 -12.62 39.34
C LEU A 381 10.09 -13.42 38.89
N ALA A 382 10.06 -14.75 39.08
CA ALA A 382 11.14 -15.63 38.67
C ALA A 382 11.23 -15.75 37.14
N GLU A 383 10.09 -15.75 36.44
CA GLU A 383 10.04 -15.75 34.98
C GLU A 383 10.61 -14.45 34.40
N LYS A 384 10.31 -13.29 34.99
CA LYS A 384 10.88 -12.00 34.57
C LYS A 384 12.38 -11.91 34.81
N GLU A 385 12.88 -12.46 35.91
CA GLU A 385 14.32 -12.49 36.21
C GLU A 385 15.09 -13.41 35.24
N LYS A 386 14.48 -14.55 34.89
CA LYS A 386 15.05 -15.52 33.96
C LYS A 386 13.96 -16.04 33.01
N PRO A 387 13.78 -15.40 31.84
CA PRO A 387 12.77 -15.80 30.86
C PRO A 387 12.88 -17.27 30.44
N GLY A 388 11.75 -17.96 30.35
CA GLY A 388 11.65 -19.39 30.04
C GLY A 388 12.03 -20.33 31.20
N SER A 389 12.09 -19.83 32.44
CA SER A 389 12.47 -20.66 33.60
C SER A 389 11.30 -21.34 34.29
N GLN A 390 10.10 -20.80 34.15
CA GLN A 390 8.90 -21.29 34.84
C GLN A 390 8.03 -22.14 33.92
N LYS A 391 7.31 -23.09 34.52
CA LYS A 391 6.30 -23.87 33.80
C LYS A 391 5.05 -23.02 33.61
N ARG A 392 4.51 -23.04 32.40
CA ARG A 392 3.22 -22.45 32.07
C ARG A 392 2.11 -23.48 32.22
N VAL A 393 0.89 -23.01 32.50
CA VAL A 393 -0.31 -23.85 32.66
C VAL A 393 -1.35 -23.49 31.59
N PRO A 394 -2.16 -24.46 31.12
CA PRO A 394 -3.17 -24.20 30.10
C PRO A 394 -4.33 -23.39 30.70
N ASN A 395 -4.99 -22.57 29.88
CA ASN A 395 -6.23 -21.90 30.27
C ASN A 395 -7.46 -22.85 30.25
N ASP A 396 -8.60 -22.32 30.69
CA ASP A 396 -9.86 -23.10 30.78
C ASP A 396 -10.50 -23.40 29.40
N ASN A 397 -10.08 -22.71 28.34
CA ASN A 397 -10.64 -22.88 27.00
C ASN A 397 -10.05 -24.12 26.32
N LEU A 398 -10.65 -25.27 26.60
CA LEU A 398 -10.19 -26.58 26.14
C LEU A 398 -11.32 -27.39 25.45
N PRO A 399 -11.23 -27.68 24.14
CA PRO A 399 -10.17 -27.24 23.21
C PRO A 399 -10.44 -25.85 22.63
N LEU A 400 -9.39 -25.21 22.13
CA LEU A 400 -9.55 -24.24 21.05
C LEU A 400 -9.82 -25.02 19.75
N VAL A 401 -11.07 -24.99 19.27
CA VAL A 401 -11.52 -25.78 18.12
C VAL A 401 -10.73 -25.43 16.85
N TRP A 402 -10.33 -24.18 16.68
CA TRP A 402 -9.45 -23.75 15.59
C TRP A 402 -8.12 -24.51 15.59
N ALA A 403 -7.38 -24.51 16.70
CA ALA A 403 -6.11 -25.21 16.82
C ALA A 403 -6.29 -26.73 16.65
N GLN A 404 -7.33 -27.30 17.28
CA GLN A 404 -7.63 -28.72 17.14
C GLN A 404 -7.90 -29.10 15.68
N SER A 405 -8.67 -28.28 14.96
CA SER A 405 -8.99 -28.52 13.55
C SER A 405 -7.74 -28.51 12.67
N LEU A 406 -6.88 -27.50 12.81
CA LEU A 406 -5.64 -27.43 12.04
C LEU A 406 -4.67 -28.58 12.36
N PHE A 407 -4.56 -28.99 13.63
CA PHE A 407 -3.78 -30.17 13.99
C PHE A 407 -4.27 -31.43 13.26
N LEU A 408 -5.59 -31.65 13.21
CA LEU A 408 -6.18 -32.80 12.52
C LEU A 408 -5.98 -32.74 11.00
N VAL A 409 -6.04 -31.55 10.40
CA VAL A 409 -5.66 -31.34 8.99
C VAL A 409 -4.22 -31.75 8.75
N GLY A 410 -3.28 -31.27 9.59
CA GLY A 410 -1.87 -31.66 9.51
C GLY A 410 -1.67 -33.16 9.69
N LYS A 411 -2.38 -33.79 10.64
CA LYS A 411 -2.33 -35.24 10.85
C LYS A 411 -2.81 -36.03 9.63
N MET A 412 -3.89 -35.61 8.97
CA MET A 412 -4.38 -36.28 7.75
C MET A 412 -3.41 -36.14 6.55
N LEU A 413 -2.69 -35.02 6.47
CA LEU A 413 -1.60 -34.84 5.49
C LEU A 413 -0.39 -35.73 5.80
N ASP A 414 0.05 -35.76 7.06
CA ASP A 414 1.21 -36.54 7.52
C ASP A 414 0.98 -38.06 7.44
N GLU A 415 -0.27 -38.51 7.65
CA GLU A 415 -0.68 -39.91 7.44
C GLU A 415 -1.02 -40.23 5.97
N GLU A 416 -0.79 -39.29 5.04
CA GLU A 416 -1.06 -39.41 3.60
C GLU A 416 -2.51 -39.78 3.23
N LEU A 417 -3.47 -39.51 4.13
CA LEU A 417 -4.90 -39.73 3.89
C LEU A 417 -5.46 -38.70 2.89
N ILE A 418 -4.84 -37.53 2.86
CA ILE A 418 -5.02 -36.49 1.84
C ILE A 418 -3.64 -35.98 1.41
N THR A 419 -3.61 -35.28 0.28
CA THR A 419 -2.42 -34.62 -0.24
C THR A 419 -2.57 -33.10 -0.16
N THR A 420 -1.48 -32.37 -0.30
CA THR A 420 -1.49 -30.90 -0.37
C THR A 420 -2.36 -30.38 -1.52
N ASP A 421 -2.47 -31.14 -2.61
CA ASP A 421 -3.29 -30.78 -3.78
C ASP A 421 -4.79 -30.94 -3.52
N ASP A 422 -5.17 -31.82 -2.59
CA ASP A 422 -6.57 -31.99 -2.22
C ASP A 422 -7.07 -30.76 -1.43
N LEU A 423 -6.21 -30.13 -0.61
CA LEU A 423 -6.52 -28.92 0.17
C LEU A 423 -6.31 -27.61 -0.61
N ASP A 424 -5.42 -27.60 -1.60
CA ASP A 424 -5.14 -26.45 -2.47
C ASP A 424 -5.33 -26.82 -3.96
N PRO A 425 -6.56 -27.16 -4.39
CA PRO A 425 -6.86 -27.49 -5.78
C PRO A 425 -6.64 -26.30 -6.74
N LEU A 426 -6.63 -25.06 -6.24
CA LEU A 426 -6.28 -23.87 -7.01
C LEU A 426 -4.76 -23.71 -7.21
N GLY A 427 -3.94 -24.42 -6.44
CA GLY A 427 -2.49 -24.47 -6.59
C GLY A 427 -1.79 -23.18 -6.17
N LEU A 428 -2.33 -22.43 -5.21
CA LEU A 428 -1.73 -21.21 -4.67
C LEU A 428 -0.30 -21.45 -4.17
N HIS A 429 -0.05 -22.55 -3.45
CA HIS A 429 1.29 -22.89 -2.95
C HIS A 429 2.30 -23.13 -4.10
N ARG A 430 1.83 -23.64 -5.24
CA ARG A 430 2.69 -23.97 -6.39
C ARG A 430 3.13 -22.73 -7.14
N ILE A 431 2.31 -21.69 -7.14
CA ILE A 431 2.57 -20.43 -7.83
C ILE A 431 3.19 -19.37 -6.92
N GLN A 432 3.10 -19.53 -5.60
CA GLN A 432 3.64 -18.61 -4.58
C GLN A 432 5.03 -18.08 -4.97
N TYR A 433 6.01 -18.96 -5.18
CA TYR A 433 7.39 -18.56 -5.47
C TYR A 433 7.76 -18.59 -6.97
N ARG A 434 6.80 -18.76 -7.88
CA ARG A 434 7.12 -18.82 -9.31
C ARG A 434 7.38 -17.40 -9.84
N PRO A 435 8.61 -17.09 -10.29
CA PRO A 435 8.87 -15.82 -10.97
C PRO A 435 8.12 -15.84 -12.29
N ASN A 436 7.03 -15.08 -12.40
CA ASN A 436 6.29 -15.00 -13.64
C ASN A 436 7.04 -14.08 -14.60
N LYS A 437 7.59 -14.62 -15.68
CA LYS A 437 8.20 -13.79 -16.73
C LYS A 437 7.08 -13.33 -17.65
N ALA A 438 6.48 -12.19 -17.31
CA ALA A 438 5.42 -11.62 -18.12
C ALA A 438 5.87 -11.44 -19.58
N THR A 439 4.99 -11.77 -20.51
CA THR A 439 5.18 -11.49 -21.94
C THR A 439 4.08 -10.53 -22.35
N THR A 440 4.46 -9.40 -22.96
CA THR A 440 3.52 -8.35 -23.34
C THR A 440 3.32 -8.33 -24.84
N SER A 441 2.13 -8.71 -25.29
CA SER A 441 1.68 -8.50 -26.66
C SER A 441 1.36 -7.02 -26.85
N MET A 442 2.19 -6.32 -27.63
CA MET A 442 2.04 -4.88 -27.88
C MET A 442 1.26 -4.63 -29.17
N VAL A 443 0.23 -3.81 -29.08
CA VAL A 443 -0.63 -3.41 -30.20
C VAL A 443 -0.58 -1.89 -30.33
N ILE A 444 -0.15 -1.40 -31.50
CA ILE A 444 -0.17 0.03 -31.83
C ILE A 444 -1.31 0.29 -32.80
N LEU A 445 -2.18 1.21 -32.42
CA LEU A 445 -3.28 1.67 -33.23
C LEU A 445 -3.02 3.08 -33.72
N ALA A 446 -3.41 3.37 -34.95
CA ALA A 446 -3.41 4.72 -35.52
C ALA A 446 -4.86 5.22 -35.59
N GLN A 447 -5.07 6.49 -35.25
CA GLN A 447 -6.40 7.12 -35.34
C GLN A 447 -6.97 7.10 -36.76
N ASN A 448 -6.13 7.36 -37.76
CA ASN A 448 -6.49 7.45 -39.17
C ASN A 448 -5.33 7.02 -40.07
N ASP A 449 -5.57 6.95 -41.38
CA ASP A 449 -4.56 6.53 -42.37
C ASP A 449 -3.35 7.48 -42.44
N LYS A 450 -3.53 8.77 -42.17
CA LYS A 450 -2.42 9.74 -42.16
C LYS A 450 -1.42 9.39 -41.06
N VAL A 451 -1.89 9.17 -39.83
CA VAL A 451 -1.05 8.74 -38.70
C VAL A 451 -0.44 7.36 -38.95
N LYS A 452 -1.23 6.44 -39.52
CA LYS A 452 -0.75 5.09 -39.90
C LYS A 452 0.45 5.17 -40.84
N GLN A 453 0.40 6.01 -41.87
CA GLN A 453 1.52 6.15 -42.80
C GLN A 453 2.78 6.73 -42.13
N LYS A 454 2.64 7.70 -41.21
CA LYS A 454 3.78 8.21 -40.42
C LYS A 454 4.45 7.08 -39.61
N LEU A 455 3.66 6.26 -38.91
CA LEU A 455 4.14 5.11 -38.14
C LEU A 455 4.82 4.05 -39.01
N ILE A 456 4.24 3.72 -40.17
CA ILE A 456 4.81 2.77 -41.14
C ILE A 456 6.15 3.29 -41.69
N ASN A 457 6.24 4.57 -42.03
CA ASN A 457 7.47 5.19 -42.51
C ASN A 457 8.58 5.16 -41.44
N ALA A 458 8.20 5.28 -40.17
CA ALA A 458 9.10 5.10 -39.03
C ALA A 458 9.42 3.62 -38.72
N GLY A 459 8.87 2.66 -39.47
CA GLY A 459 9.11 1.23 -39.33
C GLY A 459 8.33 0.52 -38.22
N CYS A 460 7.23 1.13 -37.74
CA CYS A 460 6.36 0.55 -36.71
C CYS A 460 5.25 -0.34 -37.33
N LEU A 461 4.99 -1.47 -36.70
CA LEU A 461 3.79 -2.28 -36.92
C LEU A 461 2.59 -1.58 -36.26
N CYS A 462 1.59 -1.21 -37.04
CA CYS A 462 0.36 -0.57 -36.56
C CYS A 462 -0.87 -0.93 -37.40
N GLN A 463 -2.07 -0.67 -36.87
CA GLN A 463 -3.37 -0.85 -37.53
C GLN A 463 -4.30 0.32 -37.21
N THR A 464 -5.28 0.63 -38.07
CA THR A 464 -6.34 1.59 -37.73
C THR A 464 -7.48 0.92 -36.98
N LEU A 465 -8.39 1.71 -36.41
CA LEU A 465 -9.64 1.19 -35.83
C LEU A 465 -10.52 0.48 -36.89
N GLU A 466 -10.42 0.88 -38.16
CA GLU A 466 -11.13 0.22 -39.26
C GLU A 466 -10.48 -1.12 -39.65
N ASP A 467 -9.14 -1.21 -39.63
CA ASP A 467 -8.39 -2.43 -39.96
C ASP A 467 -8.69 -3.62 -39.02
N ILE A 468 -9.09 -3.33 -37.77
CA ILE A 468 -9.25 -4.35 -36.73
C ILE A 468 -10.68 -4.90 -36.63
N ALA A 469 -11.66 -4.28 -37.31
CA ALA A 469 -13.04 -4.73 -37.29
C ALA A 469 -13.16 -6.23 -37.65
N PRO A 470 -14.00 -7.04 -36.95
CA PRO A 470 -15.02 -6.64 -35.98
C PRO A 470 -14.51 -6.45 -34.54
N LEU A 471 -13.21 -6.61 -34.26
CA LEU A 471 -12.64 -6.34 -32.94
C LEU A 471 -12.75 -4.84 -32.66
N GLN A 472 -13.25 -4.49 -31.48
CA GLN A 472 -13.46 -3.10 -31.06
C GLN A 472 -12.46 -2.69 -29.98
N VAL A 473 -12.45 -1.40 -29.66
CA VAL A 473 -11.54 -0.81 -28.66
C VAL A 473 -12.31 0.07 -27.70
N ILE A 474 -12.10 -0.17 -26.41
CA ILE A 474 -12.70 0.59 -25.30
C ILE A 474 -11.64 1.37 -24.52
N SER A 475 -12.03 2.50 -23.97
CA SER A 475 -11.21 3.23 -22.99
C SER A 475 -11.27 2.57 -21.61
N ALA A 476 -10.33 2.94 -20.73
CA ALA A 476 -10.37 2.51 -19.33
C ALA A 476 -11.63 3.04 -18.60
N GLU A 477 -12.09 4.26 -18.90
CA GLU A 477 -13.35 4.81 -18.39
C GLU A 477 -14.56 3.96 -18.77
N GLN A 478 -14.66 3.56 -20.05
CA GLN A 478 -15.73 2.69 -20.52
C GLN A 478 -15.67 1.32 -19.84
N LEU A 479 -14.47 0.77 -19.68
CA LEU A 479 -14.28 -0.47 -18.92
C LEU A 479 -14.74 -0.32 -17.47
N VAL A 480 -14.44 0.81 -16.81
CA VAL A 480 -14.94 1.11 -15.45
C VAL A 480 -16.47 1.11 -15.42
N GLN A 481 -17.14 1.74 -16.39
CA GLN A 481 -18.62 1.72 -16.47
C GLN A 481 -19.16 0.30 -16.65
N THR A 482 -18.54 -0.52 -17.52
CA THR A 482 -18.91 -1.93 -17.70
C THR A 482 -18.85 -2.71 -16.39
N TYR A 483 -17.76 -2.55 -15.62
CA TYR A 483 -17.61 -3.22 -14.33
C TYR A 483 -18.61 -2.78 -13.26
N ARG A 484 -19.25 -1.60 -13.38
CA ARG A 484 -20.26 -1.14 -12.41
C ARG A 484 -21.48 -2.07 -12.38
N HIS A 485 -21.82 -2.66 -13.52
CA HIS A 485 -22.96 -3.57 -13.63
C HIS A 485 -22.70 -4.96 -13.02
N LEU A 486 -21.44 -5.31 -12.79
CA LEU A 486 -21.09 -6.58 -12.16
C LEU A 486 -21.42 -6.56 -10.66
N GLY A 487 -22.14 -7.58 -10.20
CA GLY A 487 -22.64 -7.67 -8.82
C GLY A 487 -23.87 -6.80 -8.52
N ALA A 488 -24.44 -6.08 -9.49
CA ALA A 488 -25.65 -5.31 -9.26
C ALA A 488 -26.84 -6.25 -8.96
N SER A 489 -27.60 -5.95 -7.91
CA SER A 489 -28.77 -6.71 -7.46
C SER A 489 -29.78 -5.77 -6.80
N ASP A 490 -30.89 -5.51 -7.49
CA ASP A 490 -31.98 -4.67 -6.96
C ASP A 490 -32.64 -5.32 -5.74
N THR A 491 -32.69 -6.66 -5.68
CA THR A 491 -33.29 -7.42 -4.57
C THR A 491 -32.50 -7.28 -3.27
N LEU A 492 -31.16 -7.17 -3.36
CA LEU A 492 -30.27 -6.99 -2.21
C LEU A 492 -29.90 -5.52 -1.96
N GLY A 493 -30.32 -4.59 -2.83
CA GLY A 493 -29.95 -3.17 -2.77
C GLY A 493 -28.48 -2.91 -3.11
N LEU A 494 -27.86 -3.75 -3.94
CA LEU A 494 -26.44 -3.67 -4.29
C LEU A 494 -26.26 -3.01 -5.66
N THR A 495 -25.48 -1.94 -5.73
CA THR A 495 -25.26 -1.18 -6.98
C THR A 495 -24.12 -1.74 -7.86
N GLY A 496 -23.43 -2.79 -7.40
CA GLY A 496 -22.23 -3.34 -8.05
C GLY A 496 -20.96 -2.56 -7.74
N ARG A 497 -20.02 -2.48 -8.70
CA ARG A 497 -18.71 -1.86 -8.44
C ARG A 497 -18.82 -0.33 -8.35
N PRO A 498 -18.20 0.33 -7.34
CA PRO A 498 -18.11 1.78 -7.30
C PRO A 498 -17.27 2.34 -8.46
N ASN A 499 -17.48 3.62 -8.79
CA ASN A 499 -16.71 4.31 -9.83
C ASN A 499 -15.25 4.52 -9.38
N ARG A 500 -14.38 3.54 -9.70
CA ARG A 500 -12.97 3.50 -9.31
C ARG A 500 -12.11 3.29 -10.55
N ALA A 501 -11.00 4.01 -10.68
CA ALA A 501 -10.06 3.81 -11.78
C ALA A 501 -9.52 2.37 -11.84
N LEU A 502 -9.14 1.98 -13.06
CA LEU A 502 -8.45 0.75 -13.41
C LEU A 502 -7.09 1.13 -13.99
N ASN A 503 -6.05 0.36 -13.68
CA ASN A 503 -4.68 0.72 -14.05
C ASN A 503 -4.10 -0.36 -15.00
N SER A 504 -2.78 -0.34 -15.13
CA SER A 504 -1.94 -1.16 -15.99
C SER A 504 -2.42 -2.59 -16.17
N LEU A 505 -2.68 -3.32 -15.08
CA LEU A 505 -2.93 -4.77 -15.15
C LEU A 505 -4.37 -5.07 -15.58
N ALA A 506 -5.33 -4.24 -15.22
CA ALA A 506 -6.70 -4.38 -15.68
C ALA A 506 -6.83 -3.99 -17.16
N THR A 507 -6.22 -2.89 -17.59
CA THR A 507 -6.30 -2.44 -19.00
C THR A 507 -5.47 -3.30 -19.94
N SER A 508 -4.48 -4.04 -19.44
CA SER A 508 -3.64 -4.93 -20.26
C SER A 508 -4.25 -6.30 -20.53
N GLN A 509 -5.58 -6.39 -20.57
CA GLN A 509 -6.34 -7.63 -20.83
C GLN A 509 -7.20 -7.50 -22.08
N ALA A 510 -7.59 -8.64 -22.64
CA ALA A 510 -8.57 -8.71 -23.71
C ALA A 510 -9.96 -9.02 -23.12
N PHE A 511 -11.01 -8.50 -23.72
CA PHE A 511 -12.37 -8.60 -23.18
C PHE A 511 -13.35 -9.15 -24.20
N ASN A 512 -14.22 -10.05 -23.75
CA ASN A 512 -15.47 -10.42 -24.42
C ASN A 512 -16.60 -9.86 -23.57
N ILE A 513 -17.35 -8.89 -24.09
CA ILE A 513 -18.45 -8.26 -23.35
C ILE A 513 -19.72 -8.49 -24.17
N ASN A 514 -20.67 -9.26 -23.63
CA ASN A 514 -21.90 -9.66 -24.33
C ASN A 514 -21.62 -10.18 -25.76
N ASP A 515 -20.71 -11.15 -25.88
CA ASP A 515 -20.26 -11.78 -27.13
C ASP A 515 -19.48 -10.88 -28.13
N GLU A 516 -19.25 -9.61 -27.82
CA GLU A 516 -18.40 -8.72 -28.61
C GLU A 516 -16.97 -8.70 -28.07
N SER A 517 -15.98 -8.72 -28.96
CA SER A 517 -14.56 -8.72 -28.60
C SER A 517 -13.98 -7.31 -28.55
N PHE A 518 -13.26 -7.00 -27.48
CA PHE A 518 -12.64 -5.70 -27.24
C PHE A 518 -11.18 -5.84 -26.81
N LEU A 519 -10.36 -4.88 -27.25
CA LEU A 519 -9.12 -4.50 -26.58
C LEU A 519 -9.35 -3.25 -25.73
N CYS A 520 -8.63 -3.11 -24.64
CA CYS A 520 -8.67 -1.90 -23.83
C CYS A 520 -7.43 -1.05 -24.11
N LEU A 521 -7.63 0.26 -24.33
CA LEU A 521 -6.52 1.21 -24.37
C LEU A 521 -5.84 1.29 -23.01
N SER A 522 -4.52 1.47 -23.03
CA SER A 522 -3.76 1.71 -21.81
C SER A 522 -4.35 2.88 -21.02
N TRP A 523 -4.42 2.72 -19.69
CA TRP A 523 -4.98 3.75 -18.80
C TRP A 523 -4.20 5.08 -18.86
N ILE A 524 -2.96 5.09 -19.36
CA ILE A 524 -2.22 6.33 -19.62
C ILE A 524 -2.94 7.27 -20.61
N GLN A 525 -3.97 6.78 -21.30
CA GLN A 525 -4.82 7.52 -22.25
C GLN A 525 -6.24 7.80 -21.70
N ASN A 526 -6.49 7.64 -20.39
CA ASN A 526 -7.83 7.68 -19.80
C ASN A 526 -8.45 9.08 -19.60
N GLU A 527 -7.66 10.17 -19.66
CA GLU A 527 -8.17 11.54 -19.44
C GLU A 527 -7.98 12.45 -20.64
N ASP A 528 -9.09 13.01 -21.10
CA ASP A 528 -9.08 14.05 -22.13
C ASP A 528 -8.41 15.32 -21.59
N LYS A 529 -7.44 15.87 -22.34
CA LYS A 529 -6.83 17.21 -22.19
C LYS A 529 -5.72 17.37 -21.14
N ASP A 530 -5.21 16.32 -20.50
CA ASP A 530 -3.98 16.41 -19.70
C ASP A 530 -2.74 16.48 -20.61
N TYR A 531 -2.08 17.65 -20.65
CA TYR A 531 -0.94 17.87 -21.55
C TYR A 531 0.28 16.99 -21.23
N ARG A 532 0.40 16.48 -20.01
CA ARG A 532 1.50 15.58 -19.65
C ARG A 532 1.44 14.28 -20.45
N LYS A 533 0.28 13.95 -21.02
CA LYS A 533 0.04 12.74 -21.82
C LYS A 533 0.36 12.95 -23.31
N ILE A 534 0.57 14.18 -23.78
CA ILE A 534 0.86 14.48 -25.19
C ILE A 534 2.34 14.83 -25.46
N ASP A 535 3.15 15.07 -24.42
CA ASP A 535 4.61 15.19 -24.54
C ASP A 535 5.17 13.81 -24.98
N PRO A 536 5.73 13.67 -26.21
CA PRO A 536 6.18 12.37 -26.70
C PRO A 536 7.29 11.75 -25.85
N THR A 537 8.19 12.56 -25.29
CA THR A 537 9.30 12.08 -24.44
C THR A 537 8.77 11.57 -23.11
N LEU A 538 7.83 12.29 -22.47
CA LEU A 538 7.19 11.82 -21.25
C LEU A 538 6.31 10.59 -21.51
N PHE A 539 5.65 10.52 -22.67
CA PHE A 539 4.86 9.36 -23.07
C PHE A 539 5.74 8.10 -23.23
N GLN A 540 6.96 8.21 -23.74
CA GLN A 540 7.93 7.09 -23.72
C GLN A 540 8.22 6.61 -22.29
N ALA A 541 8.44 7.54 -21.35
CA ALA A 541 8.68 7.19 -19.94
C ALA A 541 7.46 6.49 -19.33
N HIS A 542 6.24 6.95 -19.63
CA HIS A 542 5.01 6.27 -19.22
C HIS A 542 4.91 4.85 -19.80
N ILE A 543 5.22 4.65 -21.09
CA ILE A 543 5.27 3.30 -21.69
C ILE A 543 6.26 2.39 -20.95
N ARG A 544 7.47 2.88 -20.65
CA ARG A 544 8.46 2.10 -19.88
C ARG A 544 7.94 1.72 -18.49
N ASN A 545 7.36 2.68 -17.78
CA ASN A 545 6.78 2.45 -16.46
C ASN A 545 5.68 1.40 -16.49
N GLU A 546 4.78 1.47 -17.48
CA GLU A 546 3.70 0.50 -17.66
C GLU A 546 4.21 -0.90 -17.97
N LEU A 547 5.15 -1.01 -18.91
CA LEU A 547 5.79 -2.30 -19.24
C LEU A 547 6.52 -2.89 -18.03
N LYS A 548 7.17 -2.05 -17.22
CA LYS A 548 7.80 -2.47 -15.97
C LYS A 548 6.78 -2.97 -14.95
N ILE A 549 5.67 -2.25 -14.75
CA ILE A 549 4.59 -2.68 -13.84
C ILE A 549 4.02 -4.03 -14.27
N ILE A 550 3.77 -4.22 -15.57
CA ILE A 550 3.30 -5.50 -16.13
C ILE A 550 4.36 -6.59 -15.90
N ALA A 551 5.63 -6.31 -16.21
CA ALA A 551 6.72 -7.27 -16.02
C ALA A 551 6.84 -7.75 -14.56
N ASP A 552 6.71 -6.83 -13.61
CA ASP A 552 6.93 -7.09 -12.18
C ASP A 552 5.71 -7.74 -11.50
N HIS A 553 4.48 -7.51 -11.99
CA HIS A 553 3.24 -7.87 -11.27
C HIS A 553 2.24 -8.73 -12.03
N TRP A 554 2.47 -9.04 -13.30
CA TRP A 554 1.56 -9.89 -14.07
C TRP A 554 1.60 -11.34 -13.57
N TYR A 555 0.49 -11.82 -13.00
CA TYR A 555 0.40 -13.18 -12.44
C TYR A 555 -0.42 -14.15 -13.31
N TYR A 556 -1.01 -13.70 -14.42
CA TYR A 556 -1.71 -14.59 -15.34
C TYR A 556 -0.72 -15.41 -16.18
N GLN A 557 -1.16 -16.59 -16.63
CA GLN A 557 -0.36 -17.46 -17.50
C GLN A 557 -0.31 -16.97 -18.95
N ALA A 558 -1.40 -16.36 -19.43
CA ALA A 558 -1.48 -15.81 -20.79
C ALA A 558 -0.78 -14.45 -20.88
N ASN A 559 -0.52 -13.98 -22.11
CA ASN A 559 0.18 -12.71 -22.32
C ASN A 559 -0.64 -11.52 -21.82
N ALA A 560 0.04 -10.47 -21.38
CA ALA A 560 -0.56 -9.14 -21.24
C ALA A 560 -0.80 -8.55 -22.64
N VAL A 561 -1.87 -7.80 -22.83
CA VAL A 561 -2.20 -7.12 -24.10
C VAL A 561 -2.13 -5.62 -23.88
N PHE A 562 -1.02 -5.01 -24.28
CA PHE A 562 -0.78 -3.58 -24.10
C PHE A 562 -1.12 -2.84 -25.40
N THR A 563 -2.23 -2.09 -25.39
CA THR A 563 -2.76 -1.40 -26.57
C THR A 563 -2.62 0.11 -26.42
N ILE A 564 -2.01 0.75 -27.42
CA ILE A 564 -1.85 2.21 -27.49
C ILE A 564 -2.47 2.73 -28.78
N LEU A 565 -3.20 3.85 -28.69
CA LEU A 565 -3.66 4.61 -29.84
C LEU A 565 -2.82 5.88 -30.02
N ILE A 566 -2.20 6.05 -31.18
CA ILE A 566 -1.54 7.29 -31.59
C ILE A 566 -2.55 8.13 -32.39
N ASP A 567 -2.82 9.33 -31.90
CA ASP A 567 -3.73 10.30 -32.50
C ASP A 567 -2.97 11.35 -33.33
N ASP A 568 -3.72 12.20 -34.03
CA ASP A 568 -3.17 13.29 -34.84
C ASP A 568 -2.33 14.22 -33.97
N ALA A 569 -2.80 14.62 -32.78
CA ALA A 569 -2.08 15.49 -31.86
C ALA A 569 -0.68 14.98 -31.54
N MET A 570 -0.57 13.75 -31.00
CA MET A 570 0.70 13.11 -30.67
C MET A 570 1.62 13.05 -31.91
N SER A 571 1.04 12.76 -33.09
CA SER A 571 1.79 12.65 -34.33
C SER A 571 2.35 13.97 -34.89
N GLU A 572 1.85 15.12 -34.43
CA GLU A 572 2.31 16.46 -34.85
C GLU A 572 3.22 17.14 -33.80
N MET A 573 3.37 16.55 -32.60
CA MET A 573 4.25 17.07 -31.57
C MET A 573 5.72 16.88 -31.95
N LYS A 574 6.55 17.85 -31.57
CA LYS A 574 8.01 17.71 -31.63
C LYS A 574 8.47 16.62 -30.64
N GLY A 575 9.42 15.79 -31.05
CA GLY A 575 9.82 14.59 -30.29
C GLY A 575 9.09 13.29 -30.70
N CYS A 576 8.12 13.38 -31.63
CA CYS A 576 7.34 12.21 -32.05
C CYS A 576 8.17 11.18 -32.84
N ASP A 577 9.20 11.62 -33.57
CA ASP A 577 10.09 10.72 -34.31
C ASP A 577 10.87 9.80 -33.35
N GLU A 578 11.35 10.34 -32.23
CA GLU A 578 12.01 9.58 -31.17
C GLU A 578 11.04 8.61 -30.47
N LEU A 579 9.77 9.00 -30.30
CA LEU A 579 8.73 8.11 -29.78
C LEU A 579 8.49 6.93 -30.74
N PHE A 580 8.40 7.20 -32.05
CA PHE A 580 8.24 6.15 -33.04
C PHE A 580 9.46 5.25 -33.15
N GLU A 581 10.67 5.81 -33.05
CA GLU A 581 11.89 5.02 -32.93
C GLU A 581 11.86 4.12 -31.70
N PHE A 582 11.50 4.65 -30.54
CA PHE A 582 11.37 3.87 -29.31
C PHE A 582 10.36 2.72 -29.45
N ILE A 583 9.18 2.99 -30.01
CA ILE A 583 8.18 1.95 -30.31
C ILE A 583 8.78 0.90 -31.26
N ARG A 584 9.46 1.30 -32.33
CA ARG A 584 10.12 0.37 -33.26
C ARG A 584 11.14 -0.50 -32.54
N LEU A 585 11.98 0.06 -31.66
CA LEU A 585 12.98 -0.69 -30.89
C LEU A 585 12.33 -1.74 -29.98
N LEU A 586 11.22 -1.38 -29.30
CA LEU A 586 10.42 -2.33 -28.52
C LEU A 586 9.87 -3.46 -29.40
N GLN A 587 9.34 -3.13 -30.57
CA GLN A 587 8.79 -4.12 -31.50
C GLN A 587 9.86 -5.04 -32.09
N LYS A 588 11.07 -4.53 -32.34
CA LYS A 588 12.22 -5.33 -32.81
C LYS A 588 12.88 -6.18 -31.72
N ARG A 589 12.46 -6.04 -30.46
CA ARG A 589 13.09 -6.67 -29.28
C ARG A 589 14.55 -6.26 -29.10
N GLU A 590 14.88 -5.04 -29.49
CA GLU A 590 16.21 -4.44 -29.30
C GLU A 590 16.35 -3.79 -27.91
N HIS A 591 15.31 -3.90 -27.07
CA HIS A 591 15.28 -3.40 -25.70
C HIS A 591 15.17 -4.58 -24.72
N ASP A 592 16.31 -5.06 -24.21
CA ASP A 592 16.40 -6.29 -23.40
C ASP A 592 15.65 -6.23 -22.06
N GLU A 593 15.30 -5.02 -21.59
CA GLU A 593 14.58 -4.81 -20.33
C GLU A 593 13.18 -5.45 -20.33
N PHE A 594 12.49 -5.51 -21.48
CA PHE A 594 11.09 -5.93 -21.55
C PHE A 594 10.86 -7.04 -22.57
N ARG A 595 10.05 -8.04 -22.20
CA ARG A 595 9.62 -9.12 -23.10
C ARG A 595 8.40 -8.70 -23.91
N VAL A 596 8.64 -7.85 -24.90
CA VAL A 596 7.59 -7.34 -25.79
C VAL A 596 7.50 -8.18 -27.07
N ILE A 597 6.28 -8.50 -27.48
CA ILE A 597 5.98 -9.14 -28.77
C ILE A 597 5.08 -8.20 -29.56
N PRO A 598 5.53 -7.64 -30.69
CA PRO A 598 4.64 -6.89 -31.58
C PRO A 598 3.60 -7.84 -32.18
N GLN A 599 2.33 -7.49 -32.11
CA GLN A 599 1.27 -8.30 -32.70
C GLN A 599 0.20 -7.45 -33.37
N SER A 600 -0.48 -8.04 -34.36
CA SER A 600 -1.77 -7.52 -34.80
C SER A 600 -2.79 -7.65 -33.68
N ALA A 601 -3.79 -6.76 -33.64
CA ALA A 601 -4.82 -6.73 -32.62
C ALA A 601 -5.55 -8.10 -32.49
N LYS A 602 -5.81 -8.77 -33.62
CA LYS A 602 -6.42 -10.11 -33.66
C LYS A 602 -5.55 -11.20 -33.02
N ASN A 603 -4.22 -11.14 -33.18
CA ASN A 603 -3.32 -12.11 -32.58
C ASN A 603 -3.11 -11.82 -31.09
N ALA A 604 -3.04 -10.54 -30.72
CA ALA A 604 -2.97 -10.11 -29.33
C ALA A 604 -4.20 -10.55 -28.54
N PHE A 605 -5.40 -10.39 -29.12
CA PHE A 605 -6.65 -10.88 -28.55
C PHE A 605 -6.64 -12.40 -28.30
N LYS A 606 -6.06 -13.19 -29.22
CA LYS A 606 -6.00 -14.65 -29.10
C LYS A 606 -4.95 -15.15 -28.11
N SER A 607 -3.79 -14.49 -28.05
CA SER A 607 -2.67 -14.88 -27.17
C SER A 607 -2.78 -14.30 -25.76
N GLY A 608 -3.58 -13.25 -25.60
CA GLY A 608 -3.75 -12.53 -24.35
C GLY A 608 -4.66 -13.22 -23.33
N ASN A 609 -4.55 -12.78 -22.08
CA ASN A 609 -5.54 -13.14 -21.05
C ASN A 609 -6.90 -12.54 -21.40
N ARG A 610 -7.92 -13.40 -21.56
CA ARG A 610 -9.27 -13.01 -21.98
C ARG A 610 -10.25 -13.04 -20.82
N ARG A 611 -11.05 -11.99 -20.69
CA ARG A 611 -12.13 -11.86 -19.71
C ARG A 611 -13.47 -11.85 -20.40
N SER A 612 -14.32 -12.82 -20.08
CA SER A 612 -15.72 -12.82 -20.51
C SER A 612 -16.59 -12.16 -19.46
N ILE A 613 -17.33 -11.12 -19.85
CA ILE A 613 -18.21 -10.32 -18.99
C ILE A 613 -19.60 -10.33 -19.60
N MET A 614 -20.58 -10.79 -18.83
CA MET A 614 -21.99 -10.78 -19.22
C MET A 614 -22.75 -9.77 -18.36
N ILE A 615 -23.24 -8.70 -18.99
CA ILE A 615 -24.00 -7.64 -18.33
C ILE A 615 -25.42 -7.55 -18.88
N ASN A 616 -26.39 -7.42 -17.99
CA ASN A 616 -27.77 -7.15 -18.34
C ASN A 616 -27.98 -5.62 -18.39
N THR A 617 -28.03 -5.00 -19.56
CA THR A 617 -28.42 -3.58 -19.65
C THR A 617 -29.29 -3.30 -20.88
N LEU A 618 -30.46 -2.72 -20.60
CA LEU A 618 -31.48 -2.22 -21.52
C LEU A 618 -31.10 -0.88 -22.21
N ASP A 619 -30.05 -0.19 -21.74
CA ASP A 619 -29.58 1.11 -22.23
C ASP A 619 -28.15 1.03 -22.77
N GLN A 620 -27.96 0.64 -24.03
CA GLN A 620 -26.63 0.66 -24.66
C GLN A 620 -26.35 2.02 -25.30
N GLN A 621 -25.47 2.82 -24.69
CA GLN A 621 -24.57 3.63 -25.51
C GLN A 621 -23.53 2.69 -26.15
N PRO A 622 -23.20 2.84 -27.43
CA PRO A 622 -22.18 1.99 -28.06
C PRO A 622 -20.85 2.14 -27.31
N LEU A 623 -20.27 1.01 -26.89
CA LEU A 623 -18.93 0.93 -26.30
C LEU A 623 -17.86 1.19 -27.37
N ARG A 624 -17.75 2.45 -27.80
CA ARG A 624 -16.72 2.89 -28.75
C ARG A 624 -15.94 4.04 -28.17
N THR A 625 -14.61 3.93 -28.25
CA THR A 625 -13.72 5.03 -27.87
C THR A 625 -14.10 6.27 -28.67
N LYS A 626 -14.36 7.39 -27.97
CA LYS A 626 -14.57 8.69 -28.63
C LYS A 626 -13.22 9.18 -29.13
N VAL A 627 -13.10 9.33 -30.44
CA VAL A 627 -11.89 9.87 -31.05
C VAL A 627 -11.98 11.39 -31.03
N PRO A 628 -10.97 12.11 -30.48
CA PRO A 628 -10.93 13.57 -30.55
C PRO A 628 -10.94 14.03 -32.01
N LEU A 629 -11.91 14.88 -32.38
CA LEU A 629 -11.90 15.58 -33.66
C LEU A 629 -11.09 16.87 -33.48
N HIS A 630 -9.99 17.01 -34.21
CA HIS A 630 -9.21 18.25 -34.22
C HIS A 630 -9.88 19.30 -35.10
N ASP A 631 -10.39 20.36 -34.46
CA ASP A 631 -10.85 21.57 -35.14
C ASP A 631 -9.66 22.44 -35.58
N ALA A 632 -9.86 23.32 -36.57
CA ALA A 632 -8.86 24.30 -36.98
C ALA A 632 -8.43 25.20 -35.80
N PRO A 633 -7.14 25.56 -35.68
CA PRO A 633 -6.65 26.39 -34.58
C PRO A 633 -7.24 27.80 -34.62
N TRP A 634 -7.52 28.35 -33.43
CA TRP A 634 -7.94 29.74 -33.27
C TRP A 634 -6.83 30.68 -33.73
N PRO A 635 -7.12 31.73 -34.53
CA PRO A 635 -6.08 32.57 -35.08
C PRO A 635 -5.38 33.40 -33.99
N LEU A 636 -4.05 33.21 -33.87
CA LEU A 636 -3.17 33.99 -33.00
C LEU A 636 -2.13 34.75 -33.83
N SER A 637 -1.67 35.89 -33.32
CA SER A 637 -0.56 36.63 -33.94
C SER A 637 0.78 36.00 -33.57
N ALA A 638 1.64 35.76 -34.57
CA ALA A 638 3.01 35.29 -34.35
C ALA A 638 3.95 36.41 -33.84
N THR A 639 3.56 37.68 -34.00
CA THR A 639 4.33 38.82 -33.52
C THR A 639 3.84 39.23 -32.12
N PRO A 640 4.73 39.32 -31.12
CA PRO A 640 4.36 39.82 -29.80
C PRO A 640 3.75 41.22 -29.90
N LYS A 641 2.55 41.42 -29.35
CA LYS A 641 1.93 42.73 -29.27
C LYS A 641 2.22 43.32 -27.90
N ALA A 642 2.63 44.58 -27.85
CA ALA A 642 2.73 45.27 -26.56
C ALA A 642 1.33 45.48 -26.01
N TYR A 643 1.03 44.87 -24.86
CA TYR A 643 -0.23 45.07 -24.14
C TYR A 643 0.05 45.28 -22.65
N ASP A 644 -0.83 46.01 -21.98
CA ASP A 644 -0.77 46.19 -20.53
C ASP A 644 -1.54 45.06 -19.83
N SER A 645 -0.80 44.13 -19.22
CA SER A 645 -1.38 43.02 -18.44
C SER A 645 -2.19 43.52 -17.22
N ALA A 646 -1.83 44.66 -16.63
CA ALA A 646 -2.61 45.25 -15.54
C ALA A 646 -3.94 45.80 -16.05
N ALA A 647 -3.97 46.40 -17.24
CA ALA A 647 -5.20 46.90 -17.86
C ALA A 647 -6.20 45.77 -18.16
N GLN A 648 -5.72 44.56 -18.51
CA GLN A 648 -6.60 43.40 -18.74
C GLN A 648 -7.40 43.00 -17.50
N LYS A 649 -6.78 43.07 -16.31
CA LYS A 649 -7.45 42.74 -15.04
C LYS A 649 -8.61 43.69 -14.74
N THR A 650 -8.55 44.92 -15.25
CA THR A 650 -9.57 45.97 -15.07
C THR A 650 -10.58 46.08 -16.21
N ALA A 651 -10.29 45.51 -17.39
CA ALA A 651 -11.19 45.53 -18.54
C ALA A 651 -12.49 44.77 -18.25
N ASP A 652 -13.63 45.16 -18.83
CA ASP A 652 -14.89 44.42 -18.66
C ASP A 652 -14.91 43.10 -19.48
N THR A 653 -15.90 42.23 -19.22
CA THR A 653 -15.96 40.91 -19.85
C THR A 653 -16.13 40.99 -21.37
N GLU A 654 -16.86 41.98 -21.87
CA GLU A 654 -17.09 42.16 -23.31
C GLU A 654 -15.82 42.61 -24.03
N THR A 655 -15.03 43.51 -23.41
CA THR A 655 -13.72 43.94 -23.90
C THR A 655 -12.76 42.75 -24.04
N LEU A 656 -12.69 41.88 -23.01
CA LEU A 656 -11.83 40.68 -23.06
C LEU A 656 -12.25 39.71 -24.16
N LEU A 657 -13.56 39.51 -24.38
CA LEU A 657 -14.07 38.66 -25.46
C LEU A 657 -13.75 39.24 -26.84
N ASN A 658 -13.82 40.57 -27.00
CA ASN A 658 -13.45 41.25 -28.24
C ASN A 658 -11.94 41.19 -28.52
N GLN A 659 -11.10 41.32 -27.49
CA GLN A 659 -9.64 41.18 -27.63
C GLN A 659 -9.23 39.81 -28.18
N LEU A 660 -9.96 38.72 -27.86
CA LEU A 660 -9.72 37.40 -28.43
C LEU A 660 -9.98 37.31 -29.95
N LEU A 661 -10.80 38.21 -30.51
CA LEU A 661 -11.04 38.30 -31.97
C LEU A 661 -9.94 39.06 -32.70
N GLU A 662 -9.23 39.96 -32.02
CA GLU A 662 -8.21 40.84 -32.62
C GLU A 662 -6.88 40.14 -32.91
N GLN A 663 -6.90 38.80 -32.98
CA GLN A 663 -5.72 37.94 -33.14
C GLN A 663 -4.61 38.35 -32.16
N PRO A 664 -4.84 38.19 -30.84
CA PRO A 664 -3.83 38.48 -29.84
C PRO A 664 -2.61 37.56 -30.04
N ASP A 665 -1.45 37.97 -29.53
CA ASP A 665 -0.38 37.00 -29.30
C ASP A 665 -0.77 36.05 -28.15
N ILE A 666 -0.04 34.95 -28.02
CA ILE A 666 -0.40 33.89 -27.07
C ILE A 666 -0.43 34.36 -25.61
N ASN A 667 0.44 35.27 -25.20
CA ASN A 667 0.46 35.76 -23.82
C ASN A 667 -0.76 36.65 -23.57
N GLN A 668 -1.08 37.54 -24.52
CA GLN A 668 -2.27 38.38 -24.44
C GLN A 668 -3.55 37.51 -24.39
N ALA A 669 -3.62 36.46 -25.21
CA ALA A 669 -4.73 35.52 -25.21
C ALA A 669 -4.86 34.78 -23.88
N VAL A 670 -3.74 34.35 -23.29
CA VAL A 670 -3.71 33.67 -21.99
C VAL A 670 -4.22 34.59 -20.90
N ASP A 671 -3.70 35.82 -20.79
CA ASP A 671 -4.15 36.76 -19.77
C ASP A 671 -5.68 37.03 -19.88
N CYS A 672 -6.20 37.17 -21.11
CA CYS A 672 -7.64 37.34 -21.35
C CYS A 672 -8.44 36.12 -20.85
N LEU A 673 -8.00 34.91 -21.21
CA LEU A 673 -8.67 33.66 -20.85
C LEU A 673 -8.60 33.37 -19.35
N MET A 674 -7.47 33.67 -18.71
CA MET A 674 -7.30 33.56 -17.26
C MET A 674 -8.27 34.47 -16.52
N GLU A 675 -8.40 35.72 -16.96
CA GLU A 675 -9.32 36.68 -16.35
C GLU A 675 -10.79 36.32 -16.61
N LEU A 676 -11.14 35.86 -17.82
CA LEU A 676 -12.47 35.31 -18.12
C LEU A 676 -12.79 34.07 -17.26
N GLY A 677 -11.81 33.20 -17.04
CA GLY A 677 -11.90 32.05 -16.14
C GLY A 677 -12.19 32.47 -14.70
N ARG A 678 -11.44 33.43 -14.17
CA ARG A 678 -11.65 34.02 -12.83
C ARG A 678 -13.06 34.58 -12.64
N ARG A 679 -13.64 35.15 -13.70
CA ARG A 679 -15.01 35.70 -13.74
C ARG A 679 -16.10 34.67 -14.02
N ARG A 680 -15.75 33.39 -14.22
CA ARG A 680 -16.66 32.31 -14.64
C ARG A 680 -17.39 32.62 -15.97
N ALA A 681 -16.73 33.36 -16.87
CA ALA A 681 -17.27 33.83 -18.14
C ALA A 681 -16.81 33.03 -19.37
N LEU A 682 -16.15 31.89 -19.18
CA LEU A 682 -15.64 31.05 -20.28
C LEU A 682 -16.75 30.47 -21.17
N MET A 683 -17.97 30.33 -20.65
CA MET A 683 -19.11 29.82 -21.45
C MET A 683 -19.78 30.92 -22.29
N ASN A 684 -19.34 32.18 -22.17
CA ASN A 684 -19.87 33.27 -22.97
C ASN A 684 -19.45 33.11 -24.43
N THR A 685 -20.39 33.40 -25.34
CA THR A 685 -20.14 33.44 -26.77
C THR A 685 -19.42 34.72 -27.14
N ILE A 686 -18.46 34.62 -28.05
CA ILE A 686 -17.78 35.77 -28.63
C ILE A 686 -18.71 36.38 -29.69
N SER A 687 -19.28 37.57 -29.41
CA SER A 687 -20.41 38.19 -30.12
C SER A 687 -20.27 38.30 -31.64
N ASN A 688 -19.05 38.35 -32.17
CA ASN A 688 -18.76 38.50 -33.61
C ASN A 688 -17.97 37.33 -34.23
N SER A 689 -17.97 36.16 -33.57
CA SER A 689 -17.33 34.94 -34.12
C SER A 689 -18.27 34.20 -35.10
N THR A 690 -17.74 33.76 -36.25
CA THR A 690 -18.48 32.98 -37.26
C THR A 690 -17.73 31.68 -37.57
N PRO A 691 -18.26 30.49 -37.20
CA PRO A 691 -19.47 30.24 -36.42
C PRO A 691 -19.35 30.80 -34.98
N ALA A 692 -20.47 30.91 -34.27
CA ALA A 692 -20.47 31.34 -32.87
C ALA A 692 -19.62 30.40 -32.00
N VAL A 693 -18.55 30.92 -31.41
CA VAL A 693 -17.57 30.18 -30.59
C VAL A 693 -17.60 30.72 -29.15
N THR A 694 -17.55 29.82 -28.18
CA THR A 694 -17.41 30.19 -26.75
C THR A 694 -15.96 30.45 -26.40
N ALA A 695 -15.71 31.31 -25.40
CA ALA A 695 -14.36 31.50 -24.87
C ALA A 695 -13.72 30.18 -24.37
N TYR A 696 -14.52 29.20 -23.94
CA TYR A 696 -14.06 27.85 -23.59
C TYR A 696 -13.49 27.09 -24.79
N LYS A 697 -14.11 27.21 -25.97
CA LYS A 697 -13.57 26.60 -27.19
C LYS A 697 -12.30 27.30 -27.65
N VAL A 698 -12.21 28.64 -27.49
CA VAL A 698 -10.96 29.39 -27.68
C VAL A 698 -9.89 28.92 -26.71
N LEU A 699 -10.20 28.80 -25.41
CA LEU A 699 -9.31 28.26 -24.38
C LEU A 699 -8.71 26.91 -24.81
N THR A 700 -9.55 25.96 -25.23
CA THR A 700 -9.04 24.65 -25.67
C THR A 700 -8.14 24.73 -26.90
N SER A 701 -8.42 25.67 -27.80
CA SER A 701 -7.64 25.85 -29.03
C SER A 701 -6.29 26.55 -28.76
N VAL A 702 -6.28 27.60 -27.94
CA VAL A 702 -5.06 28.32 -27.54
C VAL A 702 -4.18 27.41 -26.67
N TYR A 703 -4.79 26.63 -25.77
CA TYR A 703 -4.10 25.60 -25.00
C TYR A 703 -3.39 24.60 -25.92
N PHE A 704 -4.08 24.06 -26.92
CA PHE A 704 -3.47 23.13 -27.87
C PHE A 704 -2.33 23.77 -28.68
N GLN A 705 -2.46 25.04 -29.08
CA GLN A 705 -1.39 25.77 -29.76
C GLN A 705 -0.17 26.00 -28.87
N ALA A 706 -0.37 26.32 -27.58
CA ALA A 706 0.72 26.44 -26.61
C ALA A 706 1.54 25.14 -26.53
N LEU A 707 0.86 24.00 -26.60
CA LEU A 707 1.50 22.68 -26.57
C LEU A 707 2.31 22.38 -27.83
N LEU A 708 1.72 22.61 -29.01
CA LEU A 708 2.42 22.43 -30.30
C LEU A 708 3.65 23.33 -30.45
N THR A 709 3.65 24.49 -29.78
CA THR A 709 4.77 25.45 -29.80
C THR A 709 5.69 25.33 -28.58
N GLU A 710 5.54 24.28 -27.76
CA GLU A 710 6.33 24.01 -26.53
C GLU A 710 6.35 25.18 -25.53
N GLN A 711 5.31 26.00 -25.50
CA GLN A 711 5.15 27.11 -24.55
C GLN A 711 4.52 26.61 -23.24
N TRP A 712 5.35 26.01 -22.38
CA TRP A 712 4.89 25.32 -21.16
C TRP A 712 4.25 26.22 -20.11
N ARG A 713 4.73 27.45 -19.92
CA ARG A 713 4.13 28.40 -18.96
C ARG A 713 2.69 28.77 -19.36
N PRO A 714 2.41 29.25 -20.58
CA PRO A 714 1.05 29.39 -21.11
C PRO A 714 0.21 28.11 -20.99
N ALA A 715 0.76 26.95 -21.36
CA ALA A 715 0.05 25.68 -21.28
C ALA A 715 -0.39 25.35 -19.84
N ARG A 716 0.51 25.49 -18.84
CA ARG A 716 0.20 25.30 -17.42
C ARG A 716 -0.87 26.26 -16.92
N GLN A 717 -0.76 27.54 -17.27
CA GLN A 717 -1.75 28.55 -16.87
C GLN A 717 -3.14 28.17 -17.38
N LEU A 718 -3.28 27.87 -18.68
CA LEU A 718 -4.56 27.49 -19.27
C LEU A 718 -5.07 26.14 -18.74
N TYR A 719 -4.18 25.18 -18.49
CA TYR A 719 -4.55 23.89 -17.90
C TYR A 719 -5.15 24.04 -16.49
N SER A 720 -4.73 25.04 -15.71
CA SER A 720 -5.32 25.31 -14.39
C SER A 720 -6.84 25.56 -14.44
N LEU A 721 -7.35 26.11 -15.56
CA LEU A 721 -8.79 26.31 -15.80
C LEU A 721 -9.51 25.06 -16.30
N LEU A 722 -8.75 24.08 -16.79
CA LEU A 722 -9.23 22.81 -17.33
C LEU A 722 -9.20 21.68 -16.28
N LEU A 723 -8.51 21.88 -15.15
CA LEU A 723 -8.44 20.93 -14.05
C LEU A 723 -9.83 20.55 -13.54
N LYS A 724 -10.04 19.24 -13.39
CA LYS A 724 -11.23 18.63 -12.80
C LYS A 724 -10.80 17.61 -11.76
N PRO A 725 -11.67 17.29 -10.77
CA PRO A 725 -11.44 16.16 -9.90
C PRO A 725 -11.15 14.89 -10.72
N SER A 726 -10.00 14.28 -10.45
CA SER A 726 -9.44 13.17 -11.23
C SER A 726 -9.22 11.94 -10.33
N THR A 727 -9.59 10.77 -10.85
CA THR A 727 -9.30 9.48 -10.22
C THR A 727 -7.80 9.13 -10.29
N ASP A 728 -7.07 9.62 -11.31
CA ASP A 728 -5.64 9.37 -11.49
C ASP A 728 -4.84 10.01 -10.35
N LEU A 729 -5.13 11.28 -10.03
CA LEU A 729 -4.48 11.97 -8.91
C LEU A 729 -4.77 11.32 -7.56
N ALA A 730 -6.02 10.89 -7.34
CA ALA A 730 -6.40 10.12 -6.16
C ALA A 730 -5.63 8.79 -6.07
N THR A 731 -5.29 8.20 -7.21
CA THR A 731 -4.48 6.98 -7.30
C THR A 731 -3.03 7.25 -6.96
N TYR A 732 -2.41 8.32 -7.48
CA TYR A 732 -1.03 8.69 -7.13
C TYR A 732 -0.85 8.97 -5.63
N ILE A 733 -1.79 9.72 -5.03
CA ILE A 733 -1.79 9.96 -3.57
C ILE A 733 -1.99 8.65 -2.80
N ALA A 734 -2.83 7.74 -3.32
CA ALA A 734 -2.96 6.41 -2.73
C ALA A 734 -1.65 5.64 -2.82
N ASP A 735 -0.97 5.59 -3.96
CA ASP A 735 0.29 4.87 -4.12
C ASP A 735 1.39 5.35 -3.16
N ILE A 736 1.38 6.64 -2.78
CA ILE A 736 2.24 7.20 -1.73
C ILE A 736 1.77 6.73 -0.34
N THR A 737 0.53 7.03 0.03
CA THR A 737 0.03 6.82 1.41
C THR A 737 -0.07 5.35 1.83
N VAL A 738 -0.34 4.44 0.89
CA VAL A 738 -0.47 2.99 1.17
C VAL A 738 0.86 2.33 1.51
N ARG A 739 1.97 2.90 1.04
CA ARG A 739 3.34 2.54 1.43
C ARG A 739 3.77 3.18 2.75
N GLN A 740 2.79 3.55 3.57
CA GLN A 740 2.98 4.16 4.89
C GLN A 740 3.83 5.43 4.82
N ARG A 741 3.58 6.26 3.80
CA ARG A 741 4.22 7.58 3.65
C ARG A 741 3.23 8.69 3.91
N LEU A 742 3.69 9.73 4.62
CA LEU A 742 2.95 10.97 4.80
C LEU A 742 3.22 11.88 3.60
N LEU A 743 2.17 12.30 2.91
CA LEU A 743 2.26 13.31 1.85
C LEU A 743 1.94 14.68 2.45
N VAL A 744 2.78 15.67 2.23
CA VAL A 744 2.56 17.06 2.68
C VAL A 744 2.55 17.98 1.47
N ILE A 745 1.50 18.80 1.37
CA ILE A 745 1.30 19.82 0.33
C ILE A 745 1.21 21.19 1.00
N GLY A 746 1.65 22.25 0.32
CA GLY A 746 1.69 23.62 0.85
C GLY A 746 3.07 24.25 0.66
N GLU A 747 3.11 25.57 0.56
CA GLU A 747 4.32 26.33 0.20
C GLU A 747 5.10 26.82 1.43
N THR A 748 4.39 27.06 2.54
CA THR A 748 4.95 27.52 3.81
C THR A 748 4.48 26.64 4.96
N PRO A 749 5.19 26.58 6.09
CA PRO A 749 4.80 25.77 7.25
C PRO A 749 3.37 26.04 7.74
N GLU A 750 2.87 27.27 7.61
CA GLU A 750 1.52 27.68 8.05
C GLU A 750 0.41 27.21 7.10
N THR A 751 0.77 26.93 5.84
CA THR A 751 -0.17 26.49 4.79
C THR A 751 -0.09 24.97 4.53
N GLU A 752 0.82 24.26 5.20
CA GLU A 752 1.01 22.83 5.00
C GLU A 752 -0.22 22.00 5.44
N ILE A 753 -0.63 21.07 4.58
CA ILE A 753 -1.64 20.06 4.86
C ILE A 753 -1.01 18.68 4.73
N ALA A 754 -1.10 17.90 5.79
CA ALA A 754 -0.67 16.52 5.84
C ALA A 754 -1.79 15.54 5.42
N ILE A 755 -1.50 14.71 4.42
CA ILE A 755 -2.38 13.65 3.89
C ILE A 755 -1.80 12.29 4.33
N ARG A 756 -2.50 11.64 5.26
CA ARG A 756 -2.09 10.37 5.90
C ARG A 756 -2.82 9.14 5.34
N SER A 757 -3.98 9.35 4.76
CA SER A 757 -4.82 8.33 4.16
C SER A 757 -5.26 8.82 2.79
N PRO A 758 -5.54 7.92 1.84
CA PRO A 758 -5.90 8.39 0.52
C PRO A 758 -7.32 8.95 0.49
N LEU A 759 -7.52 10.00 -0.30
CA LEU A 759 -8.73 10.81 -0.29
C LEU A 759 -9.63 10.53 -1.52
N HIS A 760 -10.87 11.00 -1.47
CA HIS A 760 -11.74 11.04 -2.65
C HIS A 760 -11.27 12.12 -3.62
N GLN A 761 -11.45 11.92 -4.93
CA GLN A 761 -10.99 12.84 -5.97
C GLN A 761 -11.46 14.29 -5.78
N ASP A 762 -12.70 14.47 -5.34
CA ASP A 762 -13.31 15.81 -5.18
C ASP A 762 -12.63 16.61 -4.05
N VAL A 763 -12.22 15.92 -2.98
CA VAL A 763 -11.54 16.53 -1.82
C VAL A 763 -10.11 16.92 -2.17
N ILE A 764 -9.45 16.19 -3.08
CA ILE A 764 -8.04 16.43 -3.41
C ILE A 764 -7.86 17.76 -4.12
N LEU A 765 -8.68 18.02 -5.15
CA LEU A 765 -8.55 19.27 -5.91
C LEU A 765 -8.89 20.49 -5.04
N GLU A 766 -9.88 20.37 -4.14
CA GLU A 766 -10.21 21.39 -3.15
C GLU A 766 -9.01 21.70 -2.25
N LYS A 767 -8.37 20.68 -1.67
CA LYS A 767 -7.19 20.83 -0.82
C LYS A 767 -6.00 21.45 -1.56
N LEU A 768 -5.73 21.00 -2.79
CA LEU A 768 -4.65 21.58 -3.60
C LEU A 768 -4.91 23.06 -3.90
N SER A 769 -6.17 23.40 -4.23
CA SER A 769 -6.55 24.78 -4.49
C SER A 769 -6.44 25.65 -3.24
N SER A 770 -6.70 25.11 -2.04
CA SER A 770 -6.61 25.87 -0.78
C SER A 770 -5.18 26.19 -0.34
N VAL A 771 -4.19 25.40 -0.77
CA VAL A 771 -2.78 25.58 -0.36
C VAL A 771 -1.92 26.25 -1.42
N SER A 772 -2.42 26.40 -2.65
CA SER A 772 -1.66 26.97 -3.77
C SER A 772 -1.82 28.49 -3.83
N THR A 773 -0.73 29.23 -3.90
CA THR A 773 -0.76 30.70 -3.98
C THR A 773 -0.99 31.22 -5.41
N SER A 774 -0.77 30.38 -6.42
CA SER A 774 -0.92 30.72 -7.84
C SER A 774 -1.46 29.55 -8.67
N SER A 775 -2.00 29.85 -9.86
CA SER A 775 -2.44 28.83 -10.82
C SER A 775 -1.31 27.92 -11.31
N ILE A 776 -0.10 28.48 -11.43
CA ILE A 776 1.11 27.74 -11.79
C ILE A 776 1.52 26.80 -10.64
N GLY A 777 1.56 27.30 -9.40
CA GLY A 777 1.86 26.48 -8.22
C GLY A 777 0.92 25.29 -8.08
N LEU A 778 -0.39 25.50 -8.32
CA LEU A 778 -1.39 24.43 -8.34
C LEU A 778 -1.05 23.32 -9.35
N VAL A 779 -0.71 23.69 -10.59
CA VAL A 779 -0.43 22.74 -11.66
C VAL A 779 0.90 22.02 -11.45
N ILE A 780 1.94 22.72 -10.98
CA ILE A 780 3.24 22.10 -10.66
C ILE A 780 3.13 21.16 -9.46
N CYS A 781 2.37 21.53 -8.43
CA CYS A 781 2.09 20.64 -7.30
C CYS A 781 1.37 19.36 -7.77
N HIS A 782 0.39 19.51 -8.66
CA HIS A 782 -0.30 18.39 -9.31
C HIS A 782 0.65 17.50 -10.14
N GLU A 783 1.57 18.09 -10.91
CA GLU A 783 2.63 17.38 -11.63
C GLU A 783 3.54 16.59 -10.69
N LEU A 784 4.09 17.23 -9.67
CA LEU A 784 5.03 16.62 -8.74
C LEU A 784 4.40 15.48 -7.94
N ILE A 785 3.12 15.57 -7.55
CA ILE A 785 2.39 14.46 -6.92
C ILE A 785 2.27 13.28 -7.88
N ALA A 786 1.93 13.52 -9.14
CA ALA A 786 1.83 12.46 -10.14
C ALA A 786 3.18 11.78 -10.41
N ILE A 787 4.26 12.57 -10.51
CA ILE A 787 5.61 12.05 -10.69
C ILE A 787 6.03 11.24 -9.44
N ALA A 788 5.87 11.78 -8.23
CA ALA A 788 6.23 11.10 -6.99
C ALA A 788 5.43 9.80 -6.79
N GLY A 789 4.11 9.82 -7.06
CA GLY A 789 3.26 8.64 -7.02
C GLY A 789 3.65 7.57 -8.05
N THR A 790 4.08 7.98 -9.23
CA THR A 790 4.60 7.07 -10.26
C THR A 790 5.96 6.49 -9.84
N LEU A 791 6.89 7.33 -9.39
CA LEU A 791 8.24 6.91 -9.02
C LEU A 791 8.25 6.01 -7.79
N ILE A 792 7.41 6.23 -6.77
CA ILE A 792 7.34 5.34 -5.60
C ILE A 792 6.78 3.96 -5.95
N LYS A 793 5.96 3.87 -6.99
CA LYS A 793 5.43 2.61 -7.52
C LYS A 793 6.47 1.85 -8.33
N VAL A 794 7.21 2.55 -9.20
CA VAL A 794 8.16 1.94 -10.15
C VAL A 794 9.55 1.70 -9.52
N ASN A 795 9.99 2.62 -8.67
CA ASN A 795 11.31 2.63 -8.02
C ASN A 795 11.14 2.92 -6.51
N PRO A 796 10.54 2.00 -5.72
CA PRO A 796 10.29 2.21 -4.29
C PRO A 796 11.57 2.47 -3.49
N ASP A 797 12.71 1.96 -3.93
CA ASP A 797 14.01 2.12 -3.27
C ASP A 797 14.43 3.59 -3.12
N PHE A 798 14.06 4.46 -4.06
CA PHE A 798 14.35 5.89 -4.00
C PHE A 798 13.80 6.57 -2.72
N PHE A 799 12.71 6.01 -2.18
CA PHE A 799 12.02 6.47 -0.98
C PHE A 799 12.34 5.62 0.26
N SER A 800 13.38 4.77 0.19
CA SER A 800 13.83 4.00 1.35
C SER A 800 14.32 4.92 2.47
N GLY A 801 13.84 4.68 3.69
CA GLY A 801 14.11 5.52 4.87
C GLY A 801 13.36 6.86 4.92
N VAL A 802 12.72 7.30 3.83
CA VAL A 802 11.90 8.52 3.81
C VAL A 802 10.49 8.16 4.28
N ARG A 803 9.92 8.75 5.34
CA ARG A 803 8.49 8.55 5.67
C ARG A 803 7.62 9.73 5.27
N THR A 804 8.14 10.95 5.29
CA THR A 804 7.42 12.16 4.87
C THR A 804 7.90 12.68 3.52
N ILE A 805 6.97 12.87 2.58
CA ILE A 805 7.19 13.46 1.25
C ILE A 805 6.55 14.84 1.23
N ARG A 806 7.37 15.90 1.28
CA ARG A 806 6.91 17.30 1.15
C ARG A 806 7.06 17.74 -0.30
N ILE A 807 5.95 18.06 -0.96
CA ILE A 807 5.95 18.40 -2.40
C ILE A 807 6.72 19.69 -2.67
N TYR A 808 6.61 20.69 -1.80
CA TYR A 808 7.35 21.94 -1.98
C TYR A 808 8.87 21.75 -1.88
N ASN A 809 9.34 20.92 -0.95
CA ASN A 809 10.77 20.58 -0.87
C ASN A 809 11.27 19.90 -2.16
N LEU A 810 10.46 19.01 -2.75
CA LEU A 810 10.80 18.42 -4.05
C LEU A 810 10.83 19.47 -5.16
N ALA A 811 9.92 20.44 -5.14
CA ALA A 811 9.92 21.57 -6.08
C ALA A 811 11.20 22.41 -5.96
N VAL A 812 11.61 22.76 -4.73
CA VAL A 812 12.86 23.51 -4.46
C VAL A 812 14.08 22.76 -5.01
N LEU A 813 14.19 21.46 -4.70
CA LEU A 813 15.31 20.65 -5.18
C LEU A 813 15.36 20.55 -6.71
N CYS A 814 14.20 20.46 -7.37
CA CYS A 814 14.13 20.50 -8.83
C CYS A 814 14.49 21.89 -9.38
N ALA A 815 13.97 22.96 -8.80
CA ALA A 815 14.22 24.33 -9.27
C ALA A 815 15.70 24.69 -9.23
N ARG A 816 16.42 24.27 -8.19
CA ARG A 816 17.88 24.45 -8.06
C ARG A 816 18.69 23.80 -9.19
N GLN A 817 18.18 22.77 -9.86
CA GLN A 817 18.86 22.18 -11.02
C GLN A 817 18.80 23.09 -12.26
N PHE A 818 17.83 24.01 -12.32
CA PHE A 818 17.63 24.94 -13.44
C PHE A 818 18.05 26.38 -13.12
N ASP A 819 17.98 26.79 -11.85
CA ASP A 819 18.39 28.09 -11.34
C ASP A 819 19.20 27.91 -10.03
N PRO A 820 20.49 27.52 -10.13
CA PRO A 820 21.32 27.25 -8.95
C PRO A 820 21.58 28.50 -8.09
N GLU A 821 21.47 29.70 -8.67
CA GLU A 821 21.67 30.98 -7.98
C GLU A 821 20.40 31.49 -7.28
N GLU A 822 19.28 30.76 -7.39
CA GLU A 822 17.97 31.12 -6.81
C GLU A 822 17.50 32.54 -7.18
N THR A 823 17.70 32.92 -8.45
CA THR A 823 17.38 34.26 -8.96
C THR A 823 15.88 34.51 -9.10
N ALA A 824 15.08 33.44 -9.24
CA ALA A 824 13.62 33.49 -9.36
C ALA A 824 12.91 32.60 -8.34
N ALA A 825 11.62 32.87 -8.12
CA ALA A 825 10.80 32.04 -7.26
C ALA A 825 10.67 30.61 -7.83
N VAL A 826 10.65 29.60 -6.95
CA VAL A 826 10.63 28.16 -7.28
C VAL A 826 9.66 27.81 -8.41
N TYR A 827 8.39 28.23 -8.28
CA TYR A 827 7.38 27.91 -9.29
C TYR A 827 7.50 28.73 -10.57
N ASP A 828 8.10 29.93 -10.54
CA ASP A 828 8.39 30.69 -11.75
C ASP A 828 9.51 30.03 -12.55
N THR A 829 10.57 29.56 -11.89
CA THR A 829 11.64 28.75 -12.52
C THR A 829 11.05 27.50 -13.17
N LEU A 830 10.29 26.71 -12.41
CA LEU A 830 9.69 25.47 -12.90
C LEU A 830 8.58 25.69 -13.94
N SER A 831 7.98 26.88 -14.02
CA SER A 831 6.89 27.16 -14.98
C SER A 831 7.32 27.01 -16.44
N HIS A 832 8.61 27.17 -16.73
CA HIS A 832 9.18 27.11 -18.09
C HIS A 832 9.70 25.72 -18.48
N VAL A 833 9.93 24.84 -17.50
CA VAL A 833 10.52 23.50 -17.69
C VAL A 833 9.51 22.56 -18.35
N SER A 834 9.92 21.73 -19.30
CA SER A 834 8.98 20.78 -19.92
C SER A 834 8.50 19.69 -18.92
N PRO A 835 7.35 19.05 -19.15
CA PRO A 835 6.90 17.94 -18.30
C PRO A 835 7.90 16.77 -18.23
N SER A 836 8.51 16.42 -19.37
CA SER A 836 9.55 15.38 -19.45
C SER A 836 10.82 15.76 -18.68
N GLU A 837 11.28 17.01 -18.79
CA GLU A 837 12.43 17.51 -18.04
C GLU A 837 12.15 17.51 -16.53
N LEU A 838 10.97 17.94 -16.10
CA LEU A 838 10.57 17.93 -14.69
C LEU A 838 10.53 16.49 -14.13
N TYR A 839 9.99 15.54 -14.90
CA TYR A 839 9.95 14.12 -14.53
C TYR A 839 11.36 13.54 -14.34
N GLU A 840 12.25 13.72 -15.32
CA GLU A 840 13.61 13.18 -15.22
C GLU A 840 14.43 13.89 -14.14
N THR A 841 14.24 15.19 -13.93
CA THR A 841 14.91 15.95 -12.87
C THR A 841 14.53 15.41 -11.49
N LEU A 842 13.22 15.25 -11.20
CA LEU A 842 12.79 14.73 -9.91
C LEU A 842 13.29 13.29 -9.68
N LYS A 843 13.27 12.46 -10.73
CA LYS A 843 13.82 11.11 -10.68
C LYS A 843 15.32 11.11 -10.35
N GLN A 844 16.11 11.98 -11.00
CA GLN A 844 17.55 12.12 -10.75
C GLN A 844 17.82 12.62 -9.33
N VAL A 845 17.10 13.65 -8.86
CA VAL A 845 17.20 14.16 -7.49
C VAL A 845 16.99 13.05 -6.47
N LEU A 846 15.91 12.28 -6.59
CA LEU A 846 15.61 11.19 -5.66
C LEU A 846 16.66 10.07 -5.71
N GLN A 847 17.13 9.70 -6.91
CA GLN A 847 18.15 8.67 -7.11
C GLN A 847 19.51 9.10 -6.54
N GLN A 848 19.92 10.34 -6.78
CA GLN A 848 21.15 10.93 -6.25
C GLN A 848 21.09 10.95 -4.72
N LYS A 849 20.00 11.45 -4.14
CA LYS A 849 19.82 11.49 -2.68
C LYS A 849 19.73 10.10 -2.05
N HIS A 850 19.25 9.09 -2.77
CA HIS A 850 19.34 7.69 -2.35
C HIS A 850 20.79 7.18 -2.33
N SER A 851 21.54 7.42 -3.39
CA SER A 851 22.92 6.95 -3.54
C SER A 851 23.88 7.65 -2.57
N GLU A 852 23.79 8.97 -2.45
CA GLU A 852 24.58 9.79 -1.53
C GLU A 852 24.37 9.37 -0.08
N TYR A 853 23.11 9.22 0.35
CA TYR A 853 22.79 8.79 1.70
C TYR A 853 23.38 7.41 1.99
N THR A 854 23.23 6.46 1.06
CA THR A 854 23.78 5.11 1.23
C THR A 854 25.31 5.12 1.31
N HIS A 855 25.97 5.94 0.48
CA HIS A 855 27.42 6.09 0.50
C HIS A 855 27.93 6.74 1.78
N VAL A 856 27.29 7.82 2.23
CA VAL A 856 27.62 8.49 3.49
C VAL A 856 27.33 7.56 4.66
N ALA A 857 26.14 6.95 4.77
CA ALA A 857 25.80 6.03 5.86
C ALA A 857 26.71 4.79 5.92
N SER A 858 27.17 4.26 4.78
CA SER A 858 28.10 3.11 4.72
C SER A 858 29.55 3.48 5.08
N ASN A 859 30.03 4.65 4.65
CA ASN A 859 31.36 5.16 4.97
C ASN A 859 31.44 5.80 6.36
N LEU A 860 30.31 6.25 6.91
CA LEU A 860 30.14 6.65 8.30
C LEU A 860 29.99 5.46 9.26
N ARG A 861 30.44 4.26 8.88
CA ARG A 861 31.14 3.41 9.85
C ARG A 861 32.45 4.13 10.20
N TYR A 862 32.34 5.17 11.05
CA TYR A 862 33.36 6.13 11.54
C TYR A 862 34.56 5.45 12.22
N HIS A 863 35.26 4.55 11.53
CA HIS A 863 36.47 3.88 11.98
C HIS A 863 37.64 4.00 10.99
N HIS A 864 37.41 4.51 9.78
CA HIS A 864 38.50 4.76 8.84
C HIS A 864 38.49 6.19 8.31
N SER A 865 39.62 6.87 8.53
CA SER A 865 40.01 8.11 7.87
C SER A 865 39.85 7.96 6.35
N THR A 866 38.77 8.52 5.80
CA THR A 866 38.59 8.62 4.35
C THR A 866 39.27 9.88 3.82
N ASP A 867 40.60 9.89 3.86
CA ASP A 867 41.43 10.83 3.09
C ASP A 867 41.62 10.37 1.64
N ALA A 868 40.76 9.49 1.13
CA ALA A 868 40.91 8.94 -0.21
C ALA A 868 39.55 8.75 -0.90
N GLN A 869 39.04 9.80 -1.55
CA GLN A 869 38.41 9.71 -2.88
C GLN A 869 38.26 11.12 -3.50
N SER A 870 38.76 11.27 -4.74
CA SER A 870 38.90 12.53 -5.48
C SER A 870 37.60 13.21 -5.91
N LYS A 871 36.42 12.68 -5.56
CA LYS A 871 35.10 13.22 -5.96
C LYS A 871 34.46 14.18 -4.94
N MET A 872 35.02 14.34 -3.74
CA MET A 872 34.39 15.13 -2.67
C MET A 872 35.14 16.43 -2.30
N LYS A 873 36.12 16.86 -3.11
CA LYS A 873 36.90 18.09 -2.82
C LYS A 873 36.15 19.40 -3.12
N ASP A 874 35.10 19.36 -3.95
CA ASP A 874 34.34 20.53 -4.40
C ASP A 874 32.86 20.53 -3.93
N VAL A 875 32.55 19.81 -2.84
CA VAL A 875 31.18 19.76 -2.29
C VAL A 875 30.96 20.95 -1.34
N ASP A 876 29.94 21.75 -1.61
CA ASP A 876 29.40 22.69 -0.64
C ASP A 876 28.62 21.93 0.44
N TRP A 877 29.19 21.88 1.65
CA TRP A 877 28.60 21.14 2.77
C TRP A 877 27.39 21.83 3.38
N PHE A 878 27.27 23.14 3.22
CA PHE A 878 26.10 23.89 3.68
C PHE A 878 24.89 23.52 2.82
N ASP A 879 25.06 23.58 1.50
CA ASP A 879 24.01 23.18 0.56
C ASP A 879 23.67 21.70 0.68
N TRP A 880 24.69 20.84 0.82
CA TRP A 880 24.46 19.43 1.09
C TRP A 880 23.58 19.21 2.32
N ARG A 881 23.83 19.92 3.44
CA ARG A 881 23.01 19.84 4.66
C ARG A 881 21.60 20.39 4.45
N ALA A 882 21.46 21.49 3.72
CA ALA A 882 20.16 22.06 3.39
C ALA A 882 19.29 21.04 2.65
N GLU A 883 19.84 20.35 1.65
CA GLU A 883 19.15 19.35 0.86
C GLU A 883 18.85 18.06 1.66
N GLN A 884 19.76 17.59 2.51
CA GLN A 884 19.50 16.44 3.40
C GLN A 884 18.38 16.73 4.40
N GLY A 885 18.30 17.96 4.90
CA GLY A 885 17.24 18.37 5.82
C GLY A 885 15.86 18.41 5.16
N MET A 886 15.82 18.66 3.83
CA MET A 886 14.59 18.67 3.04
C MET A 886 14.02 17.26 2.81
N ILE A 887 14.87 16.24 2.65
CA ILE A 887 14.49 14.82 2.53
C ILE A 887 15.12 14.03 3.68
N THR A 888 14.51 14.13 4.86
CA THR A 888 14.98 13.41 6.05
C THR A 888 14.83 11.91 5.87
N LYS A 889 15.93 11.16 6.11
CA LYS A 889 15.95 9.69 6.06
C LYS A 889 16.22 9.11 7.44
N LEU A 890 15.33 8.21 7.86
CA LEU A 890 15.46 7.42 9.09
C LEU A 890 15.55 5.93 8.72
N PRO A 891 16.76 5.41 8.44
CA PRO A 891 16.92 4.00 8.16
C PRO A 891 16.68 3.19 9.44
N GLU A 892 16.21 1.96 9.25
CA GLU A 892 15.90 1.03 10.35
C GLU A 892 17.09 0.80 11.29
N SER A 893 18.31 0.73 10.74
CA SER A 893 19.54 0.60 11.52
C SER A 893 19.78 1.78 12.47
N MET A 894 19.49 3.01 12.06
CA MET A 894 19.65 4.19 12.92
C MET A 894 18.60 4.22 14.02
N LEU A 895 17.36 3.84 13.72
CA LEU A 895 16.29 3.75 14.72
C LEU A 895 16.61 2.70 15.79
N LEU A 896 17.16 1.55 15.41
CA LEU A 896 17.63 0.52 16.34
C LEU A 896 18.74 1.06 17.26
N GLN A 897 19.73 1.74 16.70
CA GLN A 897 20.83 2.33 17.48
C GLN A 897 20.35 3.46 18.41
N LEU A 898 19.40 4.26 17.95
CA LEU A 898 18.75 5.27 18.79
C LEU A 898 17.99 4.62 19.94
N TRP A 899 17.24 3.54 19.66
CA TRP A 899 16.49 2.80 20.67
C TRP A 899 17.38 2.27 21.79
N GLU A 900 18.49 1.61 21.43
CA GLU A 900 19.50 1.14 22.40
C GLU A 900 20.02 2.28 23.28
N SER A 901 20.16 3.48 22.71
CA SER A 901 20.66 4.67 23.38
C SER A 901 19.65 5.32 24.35
N LEU A 902 18.34 5.01 24.24
CA LEU A 902 17.30 5.63 25.08
C LEU A 902 17.47 5.29 26.56
N SER A 903 18.04 4.12 26.89
CA SER A 903 18.26 3.71 28.28
C SER A 903 19.29 4.57 29.04
N HIS A 904 20.07 5.37 28.31
CA HIS A 904 21.13 6.22 28.86
C HIS A 904 20.65 7.63 29.22
N ALA A 905 19.44 8.04 28.85
CA ALA A 905 18.90 9.38 29.12
C ALA A 905 17.42 9.32 29.49
N ASN A 906 16.94 10.29 30.29
CA ASN A 906 15.50 10.40 30.59
C ASN A 906 14.73 11.14 29.48
N THR A 907 15.37 12.14 28.86
CA THR A 907 14.76 13.01 27.86
C THR A 907 15.78 13.42 26.81
N ILE A 908 15.38 13.40 25.54
CA ILE A 908 16.16 13.93 24.42
C ILE A 908 15.36 15.07 23.78
N VAL A 909 15.94 16.26 23.71
CA VAL A 909 15.30 17.45 23.14
C VAL A 909 15.89 17.71 21.76
N PHE A 910 15.02 17.70 20.74
CA PHE A 910 15.40 17.90 19.34
C PHE A 910 15.36 19.38 18.90
N GLY A 911 14.51 20.19 19.51
CA GLY A 911 14.30 21.61 19.15
C GLY A 911 14.06 22.49 20.37
N ASP A 912 13.23 23.54 20.23
CA ASP A 912 12.86 24.39 21.37
C ASP A 912 12.01 23.61 22.39
N MET A 913 12.33 23.80 23.67
CA MET A 913 11.63 23.25 24.84
C MET A 913 10.18 23.74 24.94
N GLN A 914 9.85 24.90 24.37
CA GLN A 914 8.46 25.39 24.30
C GLN A 914 7.62 24.66 23.25
N SER A 915 8.28 23.94 22.33
CA SER A 915 7.66 23.16 21.27
C SER A 915 7.58 21.69 21.66
N LYS A 916 6.67 20.91 21.06
CA LYS A 916 6.53 19.45 21.30
C LYS A 916 7.67 18.66 20.62
N THR A 917 8.92 18.96 20.97
CA THR A 917 10.15 18.43 20.35
C THR A 917 10.99 17.58 21.31
N ALA A 918 10.48 17.30 22.50
CA ALA A 918 11.14 16.46 23.50
C ALA A 918 10.64 15.01 23.46
N LEU A 919 11.56 14.07 23.39
CA LEU A 919 11.31 12.63 23.53
C LEU A 919 11.44 12.24 25.00
N ASP A 920 10.36 11.72 25.57
CA ASP A 920 10.38 11.00 26.84
C ASP A 920 10.88 9.57 26.60
N CYS A 921 12.15 9.32 26.95
CA CYS A 921 12.80 8.04 26.70
C CYS A 921 12.18 6.91 27.52
N LYS A 922 11.77 7.19 28.77
CA LYS A 922 11.17 6.19 29.64
C LYS A 922 9.81 5.76 29.12
N ARG A 923 8.98 6.72 28.70
CA ARG A 923 7.67 6.43 28.10
C ARG A 923 7.79 5.69 26.77
N ALA A 924 8.78 6.03 25.94
CA ALA A 924 9.02 5.30 24.70
C ALA A 924 9.39 3.84 25.00
N LEU A 925 10.32 3.59 25.91
CA LEU A 925 10.76 2.25 26.31
C LEU A 925 9.66 1.45 27.02
N SER A 926 8.74 2.08 27.76
CA SER A 926 7.66 1.38 28.45
C SER A 926 6.53 0.92 27.52
N SER A 927 6.42 1.52 26.33
CA SER A 927 5.21 1.41 25.52
C SER A 927 5.39 0.95 24.07
N MET A 928 6.62 0.98 23.55
CA MET A 928 6.93 0.62 22.16
C MET A 928 8.02 -0.44 22.11
N THR A 929 8.31 -0.93 20.91
CA THR A 929 9.45 -1.82 20.61
C THR A 929 10.30 -1.20 19.50
N PRO A 930 11.61 -1.52 19.40
CA PRO A 930 12.53 -0.84 18.48
C PRO A 930 12.14 -0.92 17.00
N GLY A 931 11.49 -2.01 16.58
CA GLY A 931 11.09 -2.25 15.20
C GLY A 931 9.71 -1.70 14.83
N GLU A 932 8.98 -1.09 15.76
CA GLU A 932 7.67 -0.47 15.46
C GLU A 932 7.84 0.76 14.56
N ASP A 933 6.95 0.90 13.56
CA ASP A 933 6.93 2.10 12.70
C ASP A 933 6.40 3.32 13.47
N THR A 934 5.64 3.10 14.55
CA THR A 934 5.21 4.15 15.49
C THR A 934 6.39 4.89 16.10
N PHE A 935 7.49 4.20 16.43
CA PHE A 935 8.69 4.83 16.97
C PHE A 935 9.34 5.77 15.93
N ALA A 936 9.46 5.32 14.68
CA ALA A 936 9.97 6.16 13.59
C ALA A 936 9.13 7.42 13.38
N LEU A 937 7.80 7.28 13.39
CA LEU A 937 6.87 8.40 13.25
C LEU A 937 6.93 9.37 14.42
N LEU A 938 7.17 8.89 15.63
CA LEU A 938 7.42 9.73 16.79
C LEU A 938 8.64 10.61 16.57
N ILE A 939 9.77 10.05 16.15
CA ILE A 939 11.00 10.82 15.85
C ILE A 939 10.75 11.84 14.73
N GLU A 940 10.03 11.48 13.67
CA GLU A 940 9.68 12.46 12.62
C GLU A 940 8.80 13.59 13.14
N THR A 941 7.82 13.29 13.99
CA THR A 941 6.91 14.30 14.57
C THR A 941 7.66 15.26 15.48
N LEU A 942 8.60 14.75 16.29
CA LEU A 942 9.42 15.58 17.18
C LEU A 942 10.41 16.47 16.41
N THR A 943 10.69 16.14 15.14
CA THR A 943 11.67 16.85 14.30
C THR A 943 11.04 17.57 13.11
N SER A 944 9.71 17.60 12.99
CA SER A 944 9.02 18.17 11.84
C SER A 944 9.24 19.67 11.73
N ASP A 945 9.21 20.35 12.87
CA ASP A 945 9.16 21.82 12.96
C ASP A 945 10.56 22.44 13.08
N ILE A 946 11.62 21.64 12.89
CA ILE A 946 12.99 22.13 12.95
C ILE A 946 13.33 22.81 11.62
N HIS A 947 13.46 24.13 11.68
CA HIS A 947 13.87 24.99 10.58
C HIS A 947 15.08 25.85 10.98
N PRO A 948 15.91 26.28 10.02
CA PRO A 948 15.92 25.91 8.59
C PRO A 948 16.42 24.46 8.35
N SER A 949 16.31 23.96 7.12
CA SER A 949 16.60 22.54 6.81
C SER A 949 18.06 22.15 7.07
N TRP A 950 19.03 23.04 6.81
CA TRP A 950 20.44 22.78 7.12
C TRP A 950 20.68 22.60 8.63
N TYR A 951 19.95 23.35 9.47
CA TYR A 951 20.05 23.24 10.93
C TYR A 951 19.46 21.92 11.42
N LYS A 952 18.35 21.48 10.82
CA LYS A 952 17.79 20.13 11.07
C LYS A 952 18.82 19.03 10.82
N SER A 953 19.64 19.13 9.77
CA SER A 953 20.72 18.17 9.52
C SER A 953 21.76 18.16 10.64
N LEU A 954 22.15 19.33 11.17
CA LEU A 954 23.07 19.40 12.32
C LEU A 954 22.48 18.78 13.59
N ILE A 955 21.18 18.94 13.84
CA ILE A 955 20.50 18.26 14.96
C ILE A 955 20.61 16.74 14.82
N PHE A 956 20.39 16.20 13.62
CA PHE A 956 20.57 14.76 13.36
C PHE A 956 22.02 14.29 13.48
N GLU A 957 23.00 15.12 13.06
CA GLU A 957 24.43 14.85 13.29
C GLU A 957 24.76 14.84 14.79
N GLY A 958 24.15 15.73 15.58
CA GLY A 958 24.27 15.77 17.04
C GLY A 958 23.66 14.54 17.72
N LEU A 959 22.46 14.14 17.27
CA LEU A 959 21.82 12.89 17.72
C LEU A 959 22.72 11.69 17.44
N TYR A 960 23.32 11.65 16.25
CA TYR A 960 24.23 10.58 15.88
C TYR A 960 25.49 10.55 16.75
N ALA A 961 26.07 11.71 17.08
CA ALA A 961 27.19 11.80 18.01
C ALA A 961 26.83 11.29 19.42
N PHE A 962 25.60 11.57 19.89
CA PHE A 962 25.07 11.01 21.14
C PHE A 962 24.96 9.49 21.08
N ILE A 963 24.37 8.93 20.02
CA ILE A 963 24.26 7.48 19.81
C ILE A 963 25.64 6.81 19.85
N GLN A 964 26.62 7.38 19.14
CA GLN A 964 27.99 6.86 19.13
C GLN A 964 28.65 6.90 20.51
N PHE A 965 28.40 7.95 21.29
CA PHE A 965 28.91 8.05 22.66
C PHE A 965 28.34 6.93 23.54
N CYS A 966 27.02 6.69 23.50
CA CYS A 966 26.38 5.61 24.25
C CYS A 966 26.91 4.22 23.85
N GLN A 967 27.11 3.98 22.55
CA GLN A 967 27.69 2.73 22.05
C GLN A 967 29.13 2.47 22.54
N GLN A 968 29.94 3.53 22.64
CA GLN A 968 31.31 3.45 23.15
C GLN A 968 31.35 3.34 24.68
N HIS A 969 30.34 3.87 25.37
CA HIS A 969 30.24 3.92 26.82
C HIS A 969 28.98 3.22 27.34
N LYS A 970 28.91 1.89 27.21
CA LYS A 970 27.72 1.07 27.55
C LYS A 970 27.14 1.25 28.96
N ASN A 971 27.88 1.85 29.89
CA ASN A 971 27.43 2.09 31.27
C ASN A 971 27.21 3.58 31.59
N CYS A 972 27.25 4.48 30.59
CA CYS A 972 27.00 5.90 30.85
C CYS A 972 25.54 6.16 31.18
N LYS A 973 25.27 7.18 31.99
CA LYS A 973 23.92 7.71 32.22
C LYS A 973 23.98 9.22 32.25
N PHE A 974 23.04 9.87 31.60
CA PHE A 974 22.83 11.31 31.66
C PHE A 974 21.73 11.59 32.69
N GLU A 975 22.06 12.42 33.68
CA GLU A 975 21.16 12.73 34.78
C GLU A 975 20.14 13.81 34.42
N GLN A 976 20.53 14.70 33.50
CA GLN A 976 19.68 15.73 32.92
C GLN A 976 19.34 15.41 31.45
N GLU A 977 18.50 16.24 30.84
CA GLU A 977 18.12 16.11 29.43
C GLU A 977 19.32 16.20 28.47
N ILE A 978 19.25 15.48 27.36
CA ILE A 978 20.15 15.65 26.21
C ILE A 978 19.53 16.67 25.29
N ASN A 979 19.98 17.92 25.39
CA ASN A 979 19.51 19.00 24.53
C ASN A 979 20.38 19.13 23.28
N LEU A 980 19.91 18.59 22.15
CA LEU A 980 20.66 18.57 20.89
C LEU A 980 20.97 19.98 20.35
N PRO A 981 20.03 20.96 20.38
CA PRO A 981 20.35 22.35 20.07
C PRO A 981 21.54 22.90 20.87
N VAL A 982 21.59 22.63 22.18
CA VAL A 982 22.71 23.07 23.04
C VAL A 982 24.01 22.37 22.66
N VAL A 983 23.96 21.06 22.38
CA VAL A 983 25.14 20.29 21.93
C VAL A 983 25.71 20.84 20.63
N VAL A 984 24.85 21.12 19.64
CA VAL A 984 25.26 21.68 18.34
C VAL A 984 25.84 23.09 18.53
N THR A 985 25.19 23.93 19.31
CA THR A 985 25.66 25.29 19.61
C THR A 985 27.03 25.28 20.30
N GLN A 986 27.21 24.42 21.30
CA GLN A 986 28.48 24.32 22.01
C GLN A 986 29.61 23.81 21.10
N ALA A 987 29.32 22.85 20.21
CA ALA A 987 30.28 22.35 19.23
C ALA A 987 30.71 23.45 18.24
N ALA A 988 29.76 24.25 17.76
CA ALA A 988 30.03 25.39 16.88
C ALA A 988 30.89 26.47 17.57
N LEU A 989 30.56 26.81 18.82
CA LEU A 989 31.34 27.77 19.62
C LEU A 989 32.76 27.25 19.94
N ASP A 990 32.91 25.96 20.22
CA ASP A 990 34.22 25.34 20.44
C ASP A 990 35.09 25.40 19.17
N HIS A 991 34.50 25.18 17.99
CA HIS A 991 35.18 25.39 16.72
C HIS A 991 35.62 26.87 16.56
N ALA A 992 34.69 27.81 16.71
CA ALA A 992 34.98 29.24 16.55
C ALA A 992 36.12 29.71 17.46
N LYS A 993 36.13 29.25 18.73
CA LYS A 993 37.22 29.51 19.69
C LYS A 993 38.55 28.90 19.26
N GLN A 994 38.56 27.68 18.72
CA GLN A 994 39.79 27.05 18.22
C GLN A 994 40.31 27.69 16.94
N SER A 995 39.43 28.25 16.12
CA SER A 995 39.77 28.90 14.85
C SER A 995 40.17 30.38 14.98
N GLN A 996 40.19 30.96 16.19
CA GLN A 996 40.55 32.37 16.46
C GLN A 996 39.75 33.39 15.63
N VAL A 997 38.47 33.13 15.37
CA VAL A 997 37.62 34.05 14.59
C VAL A 997 37.11 35.18 15.50
N ASN A 998 37.52 36.42 15.20
CA ASN A 998 37.12 37.63 15.94
C ASN A 998 35.72 38.10 15.48
N HIS A 999 34.67 37.63 16.15
CA HIS A 999 33.30 38.13 15.98
C HIS A 999 32.92 39.11 17.11
N SER A 1000 32.08 40.10 16.83
CA SER A 1000 31.53 41.02 17.86
C SER A 1000 30.56 40.30 18.80
N GLU A 1001 30.59 40.61 20.10
CA GLU A 1001 29.91 39.85 21.18
C GLU A 1001 28.39 39.63 20.99
N ASP A 1002 27.69 40.49 20.24
CA ASP A 1002 26.22 40.43 20.08
C ASP A 1002 25.72 39.50 18.94
N SER A 1003 26.59 38.90 18.12
CA SER A 1003 26.22 38.05 16.95
C SER A 1003 27.00 36.72 16.87
N LEU A 1004 27.68 36.34 17.95
CA LEU A 1004 28.72 35.30 17.91
C LEU A 1004 28.17 33.88 17.66
N THR A 1005 26.94 33.59 18.09
CA THR A 1005 26.34 32.26 18.01
C THR A 1005 25.88 31.89 16.60
N ASP A 1006 25.14 32.78 15.93
CA ASP A 1006 24.59 32.52 14.60
C ASP A 1006 25.71 32.43 13.55
N ALA A 1007 26.69 33.34 13.62
CA ALA A 1007 27.87 33.30 12.76
C ALA A 1007 28.70 32.02 12.98
N ALA A 1008 28.83 31.56 14.23
CA ALA A 1008 29.52 30.31 14.52
C ALA A 1008 28.77 29.09 13.97
N LEU A 1009 27.43 29.09 14.00
CA LEU A 1009 26.61 28.02 13.45
C LEU A 1009 26.71 27.94 11.92
N ASP A 1010 26.67 29.09 11.23
CA ASP A 1010 26.81 29.15 9.78
C ASP A 1010 28.19 28.66 9.32
N GLU A 1011 29.26 29.11 9.97
CA GLU A 1011 30.62 28.60 9.70
C GLU A 1011 30.73 27.10 10.00
N PHE A 1012 30.11 26.64 11.08
CA PHE A 1012 30.13 25.23 11.46
C PHE A 1012 29.38 24.35 10.44
N ALA A 1013 28.29 24.85 9.87
CA ALA A 1013 27.52 24.17 8.83
C ALA A 1013 28.28 24.00 7.50
N GLN A 1014 29.33 24.79 7.25
CA GLN A 1014 30.20 24.66 6.06
C GLN A 1014 31.28 23.57 6.22
N LEU A 1015 31.48 23.03 7.42
CA LEU A 1015 32.53 22.04 7.68
C LEU A 1015 32.15 20.65 7.14
N THR A 1016 33.17 19.84 6.85
CA THR A 1016 32.95 18.44 6.46
C THR A 1016 32.22 17.66 7.58
N PRO A 1017 31.37 16.66 7.25
CA PRO A 1017 30.66 15.86 8.26
C PRO A 1017 31.59 15.21 9.29
N ASN A 1018 32.80 14.78 8.87
CA ASN A 1018 33.80 14.22 9.77
C ASN A 1018 34.28 15.23 10.83
N LYS A 1019 34.54 16.47 10.42
CA LYS A 1019 35.00 17.52 11.33
C LYS A 1019 33.88 17.94 12.26
N VAL A 1020 32.65 18.10 11.76
CA VAL A 1020 31.46 18.37 12.59
C VAL A 1020 31.25 17.27 13.64
N ASN A 1021 31.28 16.00 13.22
CA ASN A 1021 31.13 14.86 14.13
C ASN A 1021 32.20 14.86 15.25
N GLN A 1022 33.45 15.22 14.95
CA GLN A 1022 34.51 15.32 15.96
C GLN A 1022 34.16 16.33 17.07
N TYR A 1023 33.70 17.53 16.70
CA TYR A 1023 33.30 18.55 17.68
C TYR A 1023 32.04 18.14 18.44
N LEU A 1024 31.05 17.55 17.76
CA LEU A 1024 29.82 17.08 18.40
C LEU A 1024 30.08 15.97 19.42
N ARG A 1025 30.93 14.99 19.10
CA ARG A 1025 31.33 13.94 20.05
C ARG A 1025 32.03 14.53 21.28
N TRP A 1026 32.86 15.55 21.08
CA TRP A 1026 33.50 16.25 22.19
C TRP A 1026 32.48 17.01 23.04
N ALA A 1027 31.53 17.70 22.42
CA ALA A 1027 30.45 18.40 23.12
C ALA A 1027 29.59 17.44 23.96
N VAL A 1028 29.22 16.27 23.42
CA VAL A 1028 28.51 15.22 24.18
C VAL A 1028 29.34 14.72 25.36
N SER A 1029 30.64 14.48 25.17
CA SER A 1029 31.54 14.05 26.24
C SER A 1029 31.70 15.10 27.35
N LYS A 1030 31.80 16.39 26.99
CA LYS A 1030 31.79 17.52 27.94
C LYS A 1030 30.48 17.57 28.71
N LEU A 1031 29.34 17.48 28.01
CA LEU A 1031 28.01 17.48 28.62
C LEU A 1031 27.88 16.36 29.67
N HIS A 1032 28.26 15.14 29.31
CA HIS A 1032 28.27 14.01 30.25
C HIS A 1032 29.15 14.32 31.47
N SER A 1033 30.39 14.78 31.26
CA SER A 1033 31.32 15.08 32.34
C SER A 1033 30.81 16.18 33.28
N HIS A 1034 30.13 17.19 32.74
CA HIS A 1034 29.61 18.31 33.51
C HIS A 1034 28.41 17.92 34.39
N GLN A 1035 27.51 17.07 33.87
CA GLN A 1035 26.37 16.57 34.66
C GLN A 1035 26.85 15.77 35.89
N HIS A 1036 27.84 14.88 35.72
CA HIS A 1036 28.40 14.07 36.81
C HIS A 1036 29.26 14.86 37.82
N GLN A 1037 29.82 15.99 37.42
CA GLN A 1037 30.57 16.87 38.34
C GLN A 1037 29.63 17.65 39.26
N ASN A 1038 28.44 18.04 38.78
CA ASN A 1038 27.46 18.85 39.53
C ASN A 1038 26.57 18.03 40.47
N THR A 1039 26.52 16.70 40.35
CA THR A 1039 25.81 15.80 41.28
C THR A 1039 26.67 15.24 42.40
N SER A 1040 27.99 15.44 42.31
CA SER A 1040 28.95 15.07 43.37
C SER A 1040 29.19 16.20 44.39
N SER A 1041 28.50 17.33 44.24
CA SER A 1041 28.52 18.54 45.09
C SER A 1041 27.13 18.83 45.62
#